data_AF-A0A9E6RUV9-F1
#
_entry.id   AF-A0A9E6RUV9-F1
#
_cell.length_a   1.000
_cell.length_b   1.000
_cell.length_c   1.000
_cell.angle_alpha   90.00
_cell.angle_beta   90.00
_cell.angle_gamma   90.00
#
_symmetry.space_group_name_H-M   'P 1'
#
loop_
_entity.id
_entity.type
_entity.pdbx_description
1 polymer ?
#
loop_
_entity_poly.entity_id
_entity_poly.type
_entity_poly.pdbx_seq_one_letter_code
_entity_poly.pdbx_strand_id
1 'polypeptide(L)'
;MAEELSFQGDGSDHLPPQNIEAEEAILGGILLDPEAIGRVRDRLTPEAFYINAHRDIYQAALTLHAQNKPTDLLTITSWLTDNDKLTRIGGRNKLATLVDRTVSAVNIDALAGLVMEKYLRRQLIKAGNEIVQLGYETQTELPIVLDEAEQKVFSVTQEKPQSGLIHIADTLINAFQEIETRNQGVALPGIPCGFYDLDAMTSGFQRSDLIIVAGRPSMGKCLSYDSEIVLADGQITTIEELYNQRQGSLLTLNNDWKFTFTQPSVFVDDGIKPVFRVTTRLGRAIETTITHPFLTIKGWQRLENLKIGDKIAVPRKIDVFGKEKIRECEVKLLAYLIGDGNLTNSTPRFTNTNSSLQADFSQAVTEFGGLTVRWETSQGKRAPTLCVRGNLEFIHTQRQIFAQRLTFLIRSQTLSAKQLSSKLGVSPSLFCLWLQGSCVPNFETFKLLCKHLQIDPKELAPHGFSSISKSSKNSLTNWLQELGIWGKDAHAKTLPSIIFQLERSQISLFLNRLFSTDGWATLLANGQSQLGYGTVSEKLAKQIQHLLLRFGIIATLKKRSVKYQNTHRPAWQLDITDASSIKNFISEIGIFGKEAALAKVTAAISEKRYQTNRDLIPVEIWEQIAAAKGNESWSSLAQRAGIKSYTNIHVGKRALKRERLWILATALDNLPLQQLANSDVYWDEILSIESVGNKQVYDLTIPETHNFIANDICVHNTAFCLNLAHNIAAGYKLPVAVFSLEMSKEQLVQRLLASEAQIESGYLRTGRISQTQWEPLSRAISLLSEMPVFIDDTPNITVTQMRSQARKLQAQQNTQLGLIVIDYLQLMEGAGDNRVQELSRITRSLKGLARELSVPVIALSQLSRGVEARTNKRPMLSDLRESGCLTGDSLITLADSGLQVPIKELVSKSGFSVWALNQKTMNLEKAIVSNAFSTGIKPVFTLKTRLGRKIRATANHKFLTIHGWKRLDELNPKEHICLPRHLPISGKQTMTDWDKIVAIIPDGKEEVFDLTVPHLHNFVANNIVVHNSIEQDADLVIMLYRDEYYSPDTPDRGIAEVIIAKHRNGPTGTVKLLFEPQFTKFKNLAKPSNY
;
A
#
# COMPACT_ATOMS: atom_id res chain seq x y z
N MET A 1 -6.98 6.95 58.65
CA MET A 1 -8.13 6.12 58.23
C MET A 1 -7.59 5.14 57.21
N ALA A 2 -7.53 3.84 57.56
CA ALA A 2 -7.08 2.69 56.76
C ALA A 2 -5.80 2.91 55.90
N GLU A 3 -4.63 2.35 56.20
CA GLU A 3 -4.30 1.16 57.00
C GLU A 3 -5.16 -0.08 56.67
N GLU A 4 -4.89 -0.65 55.50
CA GLU A 4 -5.00 -2.09 55.26
C GLU A 4 -3.77 -2.55 54.45
N LEU A 5 -2.66 -2.75 55.16
CA LEU A 5 -1.49 -3.49 54.68
C LEU A 5 -1.76 -4.98 54.91
N SER A 6 -2.25 -5.69 53.88
CA SER A 6 -2.63 -7.11 53.98
C SER A 6 -2.04 -7.98 52.87
N PHE A 7 -0.71 -8.00 52.80
CA PHE A 7 0.03 -9.21 52.42
C PHE A 7 1.06 -9.53 53.50
N GLN A 8 0.56 -10.02 54.65
CA GLN A 8 1.36 -10.90 55.51
C GLN A 8 1.31 -12.31 54.92
N GLY A 9 2.48 -12.87 54.62
CA GLY A 9 2.64 -14.16 53.95
C GLY A 9 4.09 -14.61 53.99
N ASP A 10 4.52 -15.00 55.18
CA ASP A 10 5.75 -15.71 55.55
C ASP A 10 7.10 -15.16 55.10
N GLY A 11 7.84 -14.72 56.12
CA GLY A 11 9.22 -14.29 56.02
C GLY A 11 10.20 -15.40 55.67
N SER A 12 11.42 -14.97 55.37
CA SER A 12 12.58 -15.82 55.51
C SER A 12 13.83 -15.01 55.84
N ASP A 13 14.56 -15.45 56.87
CA ASP A 13 15.99 -15.23 57.05
C ASP A 13 16.76 -16.01 55.96
N HIS A 14 16.49 -15.74 54.69
CA HIS A 14 17.18 -16.36 53.57
C HIS A 14 18.33 -15.48 53.11
N LEU A 15 19.48 -15.75 53.73
CA LEU A 15 20.80 -15.40 53.20
C LEU A 15 20.83 -15.66 51.68
N PRO A 16 21.29 -14.70 50.86
CA PRO A 16 21.40 -14.90 49.42
C PRO A 16 22.15 -16.19 49.08
N PRO A 17 21.73 -16.96 48.07
CA PRO A 17 22.37 -18.24 47.74
C PRO A 17 23.89 -18.12 47.64
N GLN A 18 24.60 -18.83 48.51
CA GLN A 18 26.05 -18.78 48.68
C GLN A 18 26.61 -20.16 49.04
N ASN A 19 27.89 -20.39 48.76
CA ASN A 19 28.62 -21.56 49.25
C ASN A 19 30.07 -21.15 49.55
N ILE A 20 30.28 -20.64 50.77
CA ILE A 20 31.56 -20.10 51.21
C ILE A 20 32.64 -21.20 51.25
N GLU A 21 32.27 -22.42 51.63
CA GLU A 21 33.20 -23.57 51.68
C GLU A 21 33.74 -23.91 50.28
N ALA A 22 32.88 -23.88 49.26
CA ALA A 22 33.32 -24.07 47.87
C ALA A 22 34.22 -22.91 47.39
N GLU A 23 33.92 -21.66 47.76
CA GLU A 23 34.79 -20.51 47.45
C GLU A 23 36.17 -20.63 48.11
N GLU A 24 36.22 -20.96 49.40
CA GLU A 24 37.49 -21.17 50.12
C GLU A 24 38.28 -22.34 49.51
N ALA A 25 37.57 -23.41 49.12
CA ALA A 25 38.18 -24.59 48.51
C ALA A 25 38.78 -24.33 47.11
N ILE A 26 38.12 -23.51 46.28
CA ILE A 26 38.65 -23.11 44.98
C ILE A 26 39.90 -22.25 45.14
N LEU A 27 39.87 -21.26 46.06
CA LEU A 27 40.99 -20.34 46.26
C LEU A 27 42.22 -21.01 46.87
N GLY A 28 42.06 -21.83 47.91
CA GLY A 28 43.19 -22.61 48.44
C GLY A 28 43.74 -23.60 47.41
N GLY A 29 42.89 -24.16 46.55
CA GLY A 29 43.28 -25.02 45.44
C GLY A 29 44.17 -24.30 44.42
N ILE A 30 43.81 -23.06 44.05
CA ILE A 30 44.62 -22.20 43.17
C ILE A 30 45.95 -21.78 43.82
N LEU A 31 45.95 -21.56 45.14
CA LEU A 31 47.14 -21.18 45.93
C LEU A 31 48.13 -22.36 46.13
N LEU A 32 47.63 -23.60 46.05
CA LEU A 32 48.40 -24.86 46.16
C LEU A 32 48.88 -25.39 44.80
N ASP A 33 48.00 -25.36 43.79
CA ASP A 33 48.22 -25.90 42.44
C ASP A 33 48.14 -24.74 41.41
N PRO A 34 49.29 -24.23 40.91
CA PRO A 34 49.32 -23.19 39.88
C PRO A 34 48.69 -23.58 38.54
N GLU A 35 48.41 -24.86 38.27
CA GLU A 35 47.68 -25.30 37.07
C GLU A 35 46.16 -25.28 37.27
N ALA A 36 45.67 -25.28 38.52
CA ALA A 36 44.24 -25.26 38.84
C ALA A 36 43.50 -24.05 38.25
N ILE A 37 44.13 -22.87 38.25
CA ILE A 37 43.55 -21.64 37.69
C ILE A 37 43.18 -21.81 36.21
N GLY A 38 43.98 -22.56 35.44
CA GLY A 38 43.72 -22.83 34.02
C GLY A 38 42.48 -23.68 33.79
N ARG A 39 42.11 -24.56 34.73
CA ARG A 39 40.91 -25.41 34.67
C ARG A 39 39.62 -24.64 34.97
N VAL A 40 39.68 -23.64 35.86
CA VAL A 40 38.50 -22.86 36.30
C VAL A 40 38.28 -21.52 35.60
N ARG A 41 39.31 -20.89 35.04
CA ARG A 41 39.24 -19.55 34.42
C ARG A 41 38.08 -19.42 33.43
N ASP A 42 37.87 -20.45 32.61
CA ASP A 42 36.88 -20.43 31.53
C ASP A 42 35.44 -20.71 32.03
N ARG A 43 35.26 -20.96 33.33
CA ARG A 43 33.97 -21.25 34.00
C ARG A 43 33.57 -20.27 35.08
N LEU A 44 34.53 -19.60 35.74
CA LEU A 44 34.30 -18.73 36.91
C LEU A 44 34.66 -17.27 36.63
N THR A 45 33.72 -16.36 36.89
CA THR A 45 33.95 -14.92 36.93
C THR A 45 34.33 -14.44 38.34
N PRO A 46 35.14 -13.37 38.52
CA PRO A 46 35.39 -12.77 39.83
C PRO A 46 34.09 -12.38 40.58
N GLU A 47 33.06 -12.00 39.83
CA GLU A 47 31.74 -11.61 40.32
C GLU A 47 30.99 -12.78 40.97
N ALA A 48 31.34 -14.02 40.63
CA ALA A 48 30.74 -15.25 41.16
C ALA A 48 30.99 -15.46 42.66
N PHE A 49 32.07 -14.91 43.20
CA PHE A 49 32.37 -14.95 44.63
C PHE A 49 31.47 -13.98 45.41
N TYR A 50 30.87 -14.48 46.49
CA TYR A 50 30.05 -13.71 47.41
C TYR A 50 30.90 -12.83 48.34
N ILE A 51 32.04 -13.34 48.82
CA ILE A 51 32.93 -12.60 49.70
C ILE A 51 33.85 -11.69 48.87
N ASN A 52 33.83 -10.39 49.14
CA ASN A 52 34.66 -9.41 48.42
C ASN A 52 36.17 -9.73 48.48
N ALA A 53 36.67 -10.22 49.62
CA ALA A 53 38.05 -10.67 49.74
C ALA A 53 38.38 -11.84 48.80
N HIS A 54 37.44 -12.78 48.61
CA HIS A 54 37.61 -13.91 47.69
C HIS A 54 37.66 -13.44 46.23
N ARG A 55 36.82 -12.46 45.86
CA ARG A 55 36.87 -11.80 44.55
C ARG A 55 38.22 -11.13 44.28
N ASP A 56 38.73 -10.35 45.24
CA ASP A 56 40.03 -9.67 45.10
C ASP A 56 41.19 -10.69 44.96
N ILE A 57 41.15 -11.82 45.68
CA ILE A 57 42.14 -12.91 45.57
C ILE A 57 42.05 -13.61 44.21
N TYR A 58 40.85 -13.94 43.73
CA TYR A 58 40.66 -14.57 42.40
C TYR A 58 41.09 -13.62 41.27
N GLN A 59 40.79 -12.33 41.38
CA GLN A 59 41.22 -11.32 40.40
C GLN A 59 42.74 -11.16 40.38
N ALA A 60 43.42 -11.26 41.54
CA ALA A 60 44.88 -11.30 41.62
C ALA A 60 45.43 -12.56 40.91
N ALA A 61 44.86 -13.73 41.17
CA ALA A 61 45.24 -14.99 40.52
C ALA A 61 45.10 -14.93 38.99
N LEU A 62 43.95 -14.44 38.48
CA LEU A 62 43.73 -14.22 37.05
C LEU A 62 44.76 -13.25 36.44
N THR A 63 45.08 -12.16 37.13
CA THR A 63 46.03 -11.14 36.64
C THR A 63 47.45 -11.71 36.58
N LEU A 64 47.87 -12.49 37.58
CA LEU A 64 49.18 -13.15 37.61
C LEU A 64 49.28 -14.26 36.55
N HIS A 65 48.24 -15.08 36.41
CA HIS A 65 48.18 -16.11 35.38
C HIS A 65 48.23 -15.51 33.97
N ALA A 66 47.52 -14.40 33.72
CA ALA A 66 47.60 -13.66 32.44
C ALA A 66 49.00 -13.03 32.18
N GLN A 67 49.80 -12.82 33.23
CA GLN A 67 51.21 -12.41 33.14
C GLN A 67 52.18 -13.61 33.04
N ASN A 68 51.68 -14.85 32.89
CA ASN A 68 52.46 -16.09 32.95
C ASN A 68 53.30 -16.25 34.23
N LYS A 69 52.81 -15.73 35.36
CA LYS A 69 53.41 -15.90 36.69
C LYS A 69 52.68 -17.01 37.46
N PRO A 70 53.36 -17.76 38.34
CA PRO A 70 52.71 -18.75 39.19
C PRO A 70 51.69 -18.08 40.12
N THR A 71 50.58 -18.77 40.39
CA THR A 71 49.50 -18.29 41.29
C THR A 71 49.64 -18.84 42.70
N ASP A 72 50.87 -19.09 43.15
CA ASP A 72 51.15 -19.65 44.46
C ASP A 72 50.96 -18.62 45.60
N LEU A 73 50.93 -19.12 46.83
CA LEU A 73 50.74 -18.30 48.04
C LEU A 73 51.73 -17.12 48.13
N LEU A 74 53.00 -17.28 47.73
CA LEU A 74 54.00 -16.21 47.81
C LEU A 74 53.74 -15.14 46.74
N THR A 75 53.52 -15.52 45.48
CA THR A 75 53.33 -14.57 44.38
C THR A 75 52.03 -13.79 44.54
N ILE A 76 50.94 -14.43 44.97
CA ILE A 76 49.67 -13.74 45.26
C ILE A 76 49.83 -12.79 46.47
N THR A 77 50.57 -13.18 47.52
CA THR A 77 50.84 -12.29 48.66
C THR A 77 51.65 -11.06 48.24
N SER A 78 52.70 -11.22 47.42
CA SER A 78 53.48 -10.09 46.90
C SER A 78 52.60 -9.15 46.10
N TRP A 79 51.88 -9.66 45.09
CA TRP A 79 51.05 -8.84 44.22
C TRP A 79 49.96 -8.06 44.99
N LEU A 80 49.34 -8.68 46.00
CA LEU A 80 48.37 -8.00 46.86
C LEU A 80 49.00 -6.95 47.79
N THR A 81 50.28 -7.11 48.14
CA THR A 81 51.06 -6.09 48.87
C THR A 81 51.39 -4.92 47.95
N ASP A 82 51.91 -5.21 46.76
CA ASP A 82 52.36 -4.23 45.77
C ASP A 82 51.20 -3.37 45.20
N ASN A 83 49.94 -3.78 45.41
CA ASN A 83 48.72 -3.09 44.98
C ASN A 83 47.85 -2.61 46.17
N ASP A 84 48.39 -2.53 47.39
CA ASP A 84 47.68 -2.09 48.62
C ASP A 84 46.39 -2.86 48.96
N LYS A 85 46.19 -4.05 48.39
CA LYS A 85 45.00 -4.90 48.61
C LYS A 85 45.15 -5.88 49.78
N LEU A 86 46.37 -6.16 50.25
CA LEU A 86 46.63 -7.17 51.28
C LEU A 86 45.91 -6.89 52.61
N THR A 87 45.83 -5.62 53.02
CA THR A 87 45.11 -5.21 54.24
C THR A 87 43.61 -5.43 54.11
N ARG A 88 43.03 -5.16 52.92
CA ARG A 88 41.60 -5.30 52.61
C ARG A 88 41.13 -6.76 52.63
N ILE A 89 41.98 -7.72 52.24
CA ILE A 89 41.63 -9.15 52.22
C ILE A 89 41.79 -9.86 53.57
N GLY A 90 42.18 -9.14 54.65
CA GLY A 90 42.42 -9.72 55.98
C GLY A 90 43.87 -10.17 56.22
N GLY A 91 44.82 -9.67 55.43
CA GLY A 91 46.25 -9.94 55.62
C GLY A 91 46.70 -11.35 55.22
N ARG A 92 48.00 -11.61 55.36
CA ARG A 92 48.64 -12.89 55.01
C ARG A 92 48.01 -14.10 55.74
N ASN A 93 47.51 -13.90 56.96
CA ASN A 93 46.88 -14.95 57.75
C ASN A 93 45.62 -15.53 57.07
N LYS A 94 44.80 -14.70 56.41
CA LYS A 94 43.60 -15.18 55.70
C LYS A 94 43.98 -16.07 54.50
N LEU A 95 45.03 -15.72 53.76
CA LEU A 95 45.55 -16.56 52.67
C LEU A 95 46.10 -17.91 53.17
N ALA A 96 46.83 -17.91 54.28
CA ALA A 96 47.30 -19.16 54.91
C ALA A 96 46.11 -20.03 55.37
N THR A 97 45.08 -19.42 55.97
CA THR A 97 43.86 -20.13 56.40
C THR A 97 43.10 -20.76 55.23
N LEU A 98 43.13 -20.15 54.02
CA LEU A 98 42.53 -20.75 52.83
C LEU A 98 43.28 -22.02 52.40
N VAL A 99 44.62 -21.98 52.40
CA VAL A 99 45.47 -23.13 52.07
C VAL A 99 45.28 -24.28 53.07
N ASP A 100 45.28 -23.99 54.37
CA ASP A 100 45.12 -24.99 55.43
C ASP A 100 43.73 -25.68 55.40
N ARG A 101 42.70 -25.01 54.87
CA ARG A 101 41.33 -25.55 54.75
C ARG A 101 41.11 -26.40 53.50
N THR A 102 42.03 -26.39 52.54
CA THR A 102 41.83 -27.12 51.28
C THR A 102 42.22 -28.59 51.34
N VAL A 103 41.22 -29.46 51.18
CA VAL A 103 41.37 -30.92 51.31
C VAL A 103 41.91 -31.59 50.03
N SER A 104 41.62 -31.06 48.83
CA SER A 104 42.18 -31.57 47.56
C SER A 104 41.92 -30.64 46.36
N ALA A 105 42.92 -30.49 45.47
CA ALA A 105 42.80 -29.76 44.21
C ALA A 105 42.17 -30.57 43.04
N VAL A 106 41.73 -31.81 43.31
CA VAL A 106 41.19 -32.71 42.27
C VAL A 106 39.76 -32.34 41.84
N ASN A 107 38.94 -31.79 42.73
CA ASN A 107 37.49 -31.60 42.48
C ASN A 107 37.07 -30.14 42.26
N ILE A 108 38.01 -29.26 41.89
CA ILE A 108 37.78 -27.81 41.75
C ILE A 108 36.74 -27.53 40.65
N ASP A 109 36.70 -28.31 39.57
CA ASP A 109 35.74 -28.19 38.47
C ASP A 109 34.27 -28.31 38.92
N ALA A 110 33.96 -29.25 39.82
CA ALA A 110 32.62 -29.44 40.36
C ALA A 110 32.23 -28.31 41.32
N LEU A 111 33.19 -27.86 42.14
CA LEU A 111 33.00 -26.72 43.06
C LEU A 111 32.76 -25.41 42.30
N ALA A 112 33.45 -25.20 41.18
CA ALA A 112 33.24 -24.07 40.30
C ALA A 112 31.81 -24.01 39.74
N GLY A 113 31.26 -25.17 39.33
CA GLY A 113 29.86 -25.30 38.93
C GLY A 113 28.88 -24.91 40.04
N LEU A 114 29.14 -25.31 41.29
CA LEU A 114 28.30 -24.95 42.44
C LEU A 114 28.35 -23.43 42.74
N VAL A 115 29.52 -22.80 42.72
CA VAL A 115 29.65 -21.35 42.93
C VAL A 115 28.92 -20.57 41.83
N MET A 116 29.05 -20.98 40.57
CA MET A 116 28.30 -20.39 39.45
C MET A 116 26.79 -20.59 39.56
N GLU A 117 26.31 -21.75 39.99
CA GLU A 117 24.87 -22.00 40.22
C GLU A 117 24.32 -21.04 41.29
N LYS A 118 25.08 -20.80 42.38
CA LYS A 118 24.69 -19.84 43.41
C LYS A 118 24.75 -18.39 42.91
N TYR A 119 25.76 -18.04 42.10
CA TYR A 119 25.86 -16.73 41.46
C TYR A 119 24.66 -16.43 40.54
N LEU A 120 24.30 -17.35 39.65
CA LEU A 120 23.15 -17.19 38.75
C LEU A 120 21.84 -17.02 39.52
N ARG A 121 21.64 -17.75 40.64
CA ARG A 121 20.49 -17.54 41.53
C ARG A 121 20.49 -16.14 42.17
N ARG A 122 21.66 -15.60 42.55
CA ARG A 122 21.76 -14.22 43.07
C ARG A 122 21.46 -13.18 41.98
N GLN A 123 21.90 -13.39 40.74
CA GLN A 123 21.56 -12.50 39.62
C GLN A 123 20.07 -12.54 39.28
N LEU A 124 19.43 -13.72 39.35
CA LEU A 124 17.98 -13.85 39.17
C LEU A 124 17.19 -13.08 40.25
N ILE A 125 17.61 -13.16 41.51
CA ILE A 125 17.01 -12.38 42.62
C ILE A 125 17.19 -10.87 42.37
N LYS A 126 18.37 -10.44 41.94
CA LYS A 126 18.65 -9.04 41.61
C LYS A 126 17.77 -8.53 40.47
N ALA A 127 17.69 -9.29 39.36
CA ALA A 127 16.82 -8.95 38.23
C ALA A 127 15.34 -8.87 38.65
N GLY A 128 14.86 -9.81 39.47
CA GLY A 128 13.51 -9.78 40.03
C GLY A 128 13.22 -8.51 40.83
N ASN A 129 14.12 -8.10 41.72
CA ASN A 129 13.97 -6.85 42.49
C ASN A 129 13.96 -5.60 41.61
N GLU A 130 14.79 -5.56 40.56
CA GLU A 130 14.81 -4.45 39.60
C GLU A 130 13.52 -4.40 38.74
N ILE A 131 12.94 -5.54 38.40
CA ILE A 131 11.64 -5.62 37.69
C ILE A 131 10.49 -5.16 38.58
N VAL A 132 10.53 -5.49 39.88
CA VAL A 132 9.56 -4.95 40.86
C VAL A 132 9.67 -3.42 40.95
N GLN A 133 10.88 -2.85 40.95
CA GLN A 133 11.07 -1.41 40.93
C GLN A 133 10.51 -0.75 39.66
N LEU A 134 10.80 -1.32 38.48
CA LEU A 134 10.22 -0.88 37.20
C LEU A 134 8.68 -0.89 37.22
N GLY A 135 8.06 -1.87 37.88
CA GLY A 135 6.60 -1.96 38.03
C GLY A 135 5.96 -0.84 38.86
N TYR A 136 6.73 -0.10 39.66
CA TYR A 136 6.28 1.09 40.40
C TYR A 136 6.51 2.41 39.62
N GLU A 137 7.21 2.37 38.50
CA GLU A 137 7.64 3.57 37.77
C GLU A 137 6.54 4.05 36.79
N THR A 138 5.76 5.04 37.24
CA THR A 138 4.57 5.54 36.52
C THR A 138 4.83 6.68 35.52
N GLN A 139 6.09 7.11 35.38
CA GLN A 139 6.48 8.20 34.46
C GLN A 139 6.84 7.69 33.06
N THR A 140 7.20 6.42 32.95
CA THR A 140 7.56 5.71 31.72
C THR A 140 6.36 4.98 31.13
N GLU A 141 6.26 4.93 29.80
CA GLU A 141 5.16 4.20 29.15
C GLU A 141 5.30 2.69 29.36
N LEU A 142 4.19 2.02 29.71
CA LEU A 142 4.15 0.59 30.03
C LEU A 142 4.84 -0.33 28.99
N PRO A 143 4.77 -0.10 27.66
CA PRO A 143 5.50 -0.92 26.69
C PRO A 143 7.03 -0.87 26.84
N ILE A 144 7.58 0.27 27.28
CA ILE A 144 9.02 0.44 27.53
C ILE A 144 9.40 -0.30 28.82
N VAL A 145 8.60 -0.14 29.88
CA VAL A 145 8.76 -0.85 31.16
C VAL A 145 8.76 -2.38 30.96
N LEU A 146 7.90 -2.89 30.07
CA LEU A 146 7.85 -4.32 29.72
C LEU A 146 9.08 -4.80 28.93
N ASP A 147 9.59 -4.01 27.97
CA ASP A 147 10.82 -4.35 27.21
C ASP A 147 12.06 -4.34 28.13
N GLU A 148 12.18 -3.37 29.04
CA GLU A 148 13.27 -3.34 30.03
C GLU A 148 13.18 -4.50 31.02
N ALA A 149 11.98 -4.88 31.46
CA ALA A 149 11.78 -6.06 32.29
C ALA A 149 12.16 -7.36 31.57
N GLU A 150 11.77 -7.52 30.30
CA GLU A 150 12.15 -8.66 29.46
C GLU A 150 13.68 -8.75 29.31
N GLN A 151 14.35 -7.64 28.99
CA GLN A 151 15.82 -7.58 28.87
C GLN A 151 16.54 -7.97 30.18
N LYS A 152 16.01 -7.57 31.35
CA LYS A 152 16.58 -7.92 32.66
C LYS A 152 16.43 -9.39 33.03
N VAL A 153 15.37 -10.08 32.61
CA VAL A 153 15.26 -11.54 32.77
C VAL A 153 16.22 -12.26 31.84
N PHE A 154 16.31 -11.82 30.57
CA PHE A 154 17.15 -12.50 29.58
C PHE A 154 18.65 -12.36 29.81
N SER A 155 19.13 -11.24 30.38
CA SER A 155 20.56 -11.05 30.69
C SER A 155 21.11 -12.15 31.61
N VAL A 156 20.32 -12.60 32.59
CA VAL A 156 20.66 -13.70 33.52
C VAL A 156 20.87 -15.05 32.80
N THR A 157 20.30 -15.22 31.60
CA THR A 157 20.43 -16.46 30.80
C THR A 157 21.46 -16.37 29.66
N GLN A 158 22.02 -15.19 29.37
CA GLN A 158 22.96 -14.97 28.26
C GLN A 158 24.31 -14.34 28.67
N GLU A 159 24.78 -14.51 29.90
CA GLU A 159 26.21 -14.30 30.23
C GLU A 159 27.11 -15.41 29.62
N LYS A 160 27.13 -15.48 28.29
CA LYS A 160 28.42 -15.71 27.62
C LYS A 160 29.17 -14.39 27.67
N PRO A 161 30.46 -14.36 28.04
CA PRO A 161 31.20 -13.11 28.04
C PRO A 161 31.16 -12.50 26.63
N GLN A 162 30.79 -11.22 26.54
CA GLN A 162 31.13 -10.44 25.36
C GLN A 162 32.66 -10.42 25.28
N SER A 163 33.21 -11.26 24.41
CA SER A 163 34.64 -11.33 24.16
C SER A 163 35.12 -9.93 23.75
N GLY A 164 36.03 -9.37 24.54
CA GLY A 164 36.68 -8.11 24.23
C GLY A 164 37.65 -8.26 23.05
N LEU A 165 38.86 -7.73 23.20
CA LEU A 165 39.92 -7.96 22.21
C LEU A 165 40.36 -9.43 22.26
N ILE A 166 40.04 -10.21 21.21
CA ILE A 166 40.49 -11.59 21.02
C ILE A 166 41.87 -11.57 20.36
N HIS A 167 42.79 -12.44 20.78
CA HIS A 167 44.08 -12.57 20.12
C HIS A 167 43.94 -13.27 18.76
N ILE A 168 44.69 -12.83 17.74
CA ILE A 168 44.51 -13.34 16.36
C ILE A 168 44.75 -14.85 16.26
N ALA A 169 45.65 -15.41 17.08
CA ALA A 169 45.93 -16.84 17.12
C ALA A 169 44.67 -17.69 17.45
N ASP A 170 43.85 -17.24 18.38
CA ASP A 170 42.65 -17.96 18.83
C ASP A 170 41.58 -17.99 17.72
N THR A 171 41.52 -16.92 16.92
CA THR A 171 40.62 -16.83 15.76
C THR A 171 41.18 -17.61 14.56
N LEU A 172 42.52 -17.65 14.39
CA LEU A 172 43.18 -18.37 13.31
C LEU A 172 42.93 -19.88 13.36
N ILE A 173 42.84 -20.49 14.56
CA ILE A 173 42.51 -21.92 14.70
C ILE A 173 41.11 -22.20 14.13
N ASN A 174 40.11 -21.41 14.53
CA ASN A 174 38.74 -21.55 14.04
C ASN A 174 38.66 -21.27 12.52
N ALA A 175 39.32 -20.22 12.04
CA ALA A 175 39.36 -19.89 10.62
C ALA A 175 40.05 -20.97 9.79
N PHE A 176 41.11 -21.61 10.31
CA PHE A 176 41.79 -22.72 9.66
C PHE A 176 40.88 -23.96 9.59
N GLN A 177 40.18 -24.31 10.67
CA GLN A 177 39.20 -25.40 10.68
C GLN A 177 38.06 -25.17 9.68
N GLU A 178 37.56 -23.93 9.56
CA GLU A 178 36.57 -23.59 8.51
C GLU A 178 37.15 -23.78 7.10
N ILE A 179 38.40 -23.35 6.85
CA ILE A 179 39.07 -23.51 5.55
C ILE A 179 39.33 -24.99 5.23
N GLU A 180 39.75 -25.79 6.21
CA GLU A 180 39.96 -27.22 6.06
C GLU A 180 38.66 -27.95 5.73
N THR A 181 37.57 -27.62 6.42
CA THR A 181 36.22 -28.14 6.15
C THR A 181 35.75 -27.77 4.73
N ARG A 182 36.05 -26.54 4.27
CA ARG A 182 35.75 -26.08 2.90
C ARG A 182 36.58 -26.83 1.84
N ASN A 183 37.85 -27.12 2.12
CA ASN A 183 38.76 -27.80 1.18
C ASN A 183 38.36 -29.27 0.89
N GLN A 184 37.57 -29.89 1.77
CA GLN A 184 37.03 -31.24 1.56
C GLN A 184 35.86 -31.29 0.55
N GLY A 185 35.43 -30.14 0.00
CA GLY A 185 34.61 -30.09 -1.22
C GLY A 185 33.10 -30.28 -1.07
N VAL A 186 32.56 -30.25 0.15
CA VAL A 186 31.16 -30.65 0.44
C VAL A 186 30.17 -29.48 0.56
N ALA A 187 30.61 -28.24 0.82
CA ALA A 187 29.70 -27.11 1.06
C ALA A 187 30.23 -25.74 0.57
N LEU A 188 29.31 -24.87 0.15
CA LEU A 188 29.58 -23.45 -0.08
C LEU A 188 29.84 -22.72 1.26
N PRO A 189 30.58 -21.60 1.26
CA PRO A 189 30.86 -20.83 2.48
C PRO A 189 29.59 -20.27 3.17
N GLY A 190 28.60 -19.86 2.38
CA GLY A 190 27.31 -19.36 2.86
C GLY A 190 26.17 -20.37 2.69
N ILE A 191 25.02 -20.04 3.27
CA ILE A 191 23.78 -20.85 3.21
C ILE A 191 23.23 -20.80 1.77
N PRO A 192 23.15 -21.94 1.05
CA PRO A 192 22.72 -21.92 -0.35
C PRO A 192 21.22 -21.65 -0.49
N CYS A 193 20.84 -20.87 -1.49
CA CYS A 193 19.45 -20.50 -1.80
C CYS A 193 18.72 -21.52 -2.69
N GLY A 194 19.43 -22.52 -3.23
CA GLY A 194 18.88 -23.55 -4.12
C GLY A 194 18.81 -23.11 -5.59
N PHE A 195 19.34 -21.94 -5.92
CA PHE A 195 19.47 -21.46 -7.30
C PHE A 195 20.94 -21.51 -7.71
N TYR A 196 21.34 -22.49 -8.53
CA TYR A 196 22.75 -22.83 -8.79
C TYR A 196 23.57 -21.62 -9.27
N ASP A 197 23.03 -20.82 -10.18
CA ASP A 197 23.72 -19.66 -10.74
C ASP A 197 23.81 -18.50 -9.72
N LEU A 198 22.82 -18.36 -8.83
CA LEU A 198 22.83 -17.35 -7.76
C LEU A 198 23.75 -17.76 -6.61
N ASP A 199 23.78 -19.05 -6.27
CA ASP A 199 24.69 -19.65 -5.30
C ASP A 199 26.14 -19.58 -5.80
N ALA A 200 26.39 -19.81 -7.10
CA ALA A 200 27.70 -19.64 -7.71
C ALA A 200 28.16 -18.16 -7.69
N MET A 201 27.27 -17.20 -7.92
CA MET A 201 27.60 -15.77 -7.86
C MET A 201 27.77 -15.22 -6.45
N THR A 202 27.02 -15.73 -5.46
CA THR A 202 27.06 -15.23 -4.07
C THR A 202 27.93 -16.05 -3.13
N SER A 203 28.37 -17.24 -3.55
CA SER A 203 28.99 -18.26 -2.69
C SER A 203 28.06 -18.72 -1.53
N GLY A 204 26.74 -18.65 -1.77
CA GLY A 204 25.69 -18.79 -0.76
C GLY A 204 25.55 -17.53 0.11
N PHE A 205 24.41 -17.40 0.79
CA PHE A 205 24.16 -16.26 1.69
C PHE A 205 24.96 -16.38 2.98
N GLN A 206 25.89 -15.43 3.18
CA GLN A 206 26.76 -15.45 4.34
C GLN A 206 25.97 -15.18 5.62
N ARG A 207 26.37 -15.87 6.71
CA ARG A 207 25.81 -15.58 8.04
C ARG A 207 26.16 -14.14 8.43
N SER A 208 25.23 -13.49 9.13
CA SER A 208 25.30 -12.08 9.54
C SER A 208 25.10 -11.02 8.45
N ASP A 209 24.82 -11.36 7.19
CA ASP A 209 24.58 -10.37 6.14
C ASP A 209 23.14 -9.82 6.13
N LEU A 210 23.03 -8.51 5.85
CA LEU A 210 21.77 -7.87 5.50
C LEU A 210 21.65 -7.83 3.98
N ILE A 211 20.65 -8.55 3.48
CA ILE A 211 20.33 -8.69 2.06
C ILE A 211 19.08 -7.86 1.78
N ILE A 212 19.17 -6.88 0.88
CA ILE A 212 17.98 -6.16 0.40
C ILE A 212 17.56 -6.77 -0.94
N VAL A 213 16.33 -7.28 -1.00
CA VAL A 213 15.69 -7.73 -2.24
C VAL A 213 14.74 -6.64 -2.70
N ALA A 214 15.02 -6.07 -3.87
CA ALA A 214 14.32 -4.93 -4.41
C ALA A 214 13.54 -5.29 -5.68
N GLY A 215 12.26 -4.93 -5.73
CA GLY A 215 11.41 -5.15 -6.89
C GLY A 215 10.43 -4.00 -7.09
N ARG A 216 9.87 -3.86 -8.29
CA ARG A 216 8.71 -2.99 -8.47
C ARG A 216 7.49 -3.68 -7.86
N PRO A 217 6.72 -3.02 -6.96
CA PRO A 217 5.41 -3.52 -6.57
C PRO A 217 4.56 -3.66 -7.82
N SER A 218 3.76 -4.72 -7.88
CA SER A 218 2.93 -5.05 -9.03
C SER A 218 3.66 -5.08 -10.38
N MET A 219 4.35 -6.18 -10.67
CA MET A 219 4.58 -6.62 -12.06
C MET A 219 3.25 -7.09 -12.70
N GLY A 220 2.19 -6.25 -12.70
CA GLY A 220 0.97 -6.50 -13.47
C GLY A 220 -0.40 -5.86 -13.12
N LYS A 221 -0.56 -4.93 -12.16
CA LYS A 221 -1.89 -4.39 -11.77
C LYS A 221 -2.34 -3.11 -12.51
N CYS A 222 -1.96 -2.93 -13.77
CA CYS A 222 -2.18 -1.67 -14.47
C CYS A 222 -3.59 -1.62 -15.10
N LEU A 223 -4.32 -0.53 -14.85
CA LEU A 223 -5.58 -0.14 -15.48
C LEU A 223 -5.38 1.08 -16.36
N SER A 224 -6.12 1.22 -17.45
CA SER A 224 -6.06 2.43 -18.28
C SER A 224 -6.50 3.69 -17.53
N TYR A 225 -5.90 4.83 -17.87
CA TYR A 225 -6.21 6.15 -17.28
C TYR A 225 -7.71 6.50 -17.25
N ASP A 226 -8.46 6.04 -18.27
CA ASP A 226 -9.90 6.25 -18.45
C ASP A 226 -10.78 5.22 -17.71
N SER A 227 -10.20 4.37 -16.85
CA SER A 227 -10.95 3.44 -15.98
C SER A 227 -11.70 4.21 -14.88
N GLU A 228 -13.01 4.02 -14.83
CA GLU A 228 -13.96 4.65 -13.90
C GLU A 228 -14.06 3.84 -12.58
N ILE A 229 -13.91 4.50 -11.45
CA ILE A 229 -13.94 3.96 -10.08
C ILE A 229 -15.06 4.65 -9.29
N VAL A 230 -15.76 3.89 -8.45
CA VAL A 230 -16.81 4.42 -7.56
C VAL A 230 -16.25 4.74 -6.18
N LEU A 231 -16.53 5.94 -5.70
CA LEU A 231 -16.17 6.41 -4.36
C LEU A 231 -17.31 6.21 -3.34
N ALA A 232 -16.96 6.24 -2.06
CA ALA A 232 -17.89 6.05 -0.94
C ALA A 232 -19.02 7.10 -0.83
N ASP A 233 -18.89 8.25 -1.49
CA ASP A 233 -19.93 9.28 -1.61
C ASP A 233 -20.85 9.08 -2.83
N GLY A 234 -20.63 8.02 -3.61
CA GLY A 234 -21.35 7.73 -4.85
C GLY A 234 -20.77 8.42 -6.08
N GLN A 235 -19.75 9.28 -5.97
CA GLN A 235 -19.07 9.87 -7.12
C GLN A 235 -18.41 8.78 -7.98
N ILE A 236 -18.36 9.03 -9.28
CA ILE A 236 -17.53 8.27 -10.22
C ILE A 236 -16.36 9.18 -10.62
N THR A 237 -15.13 8.71 -10.44
CA THR A 237 -13.89 9.36 -10.87
C THR A 237 -13.10 8.42 -11.76
N THR A 238 -12.23 8.96 -12.61
CA THR A 238 -11.22 8.17 -13.31
C THR A 238 -10.04 7.84 -12.38
N ILE A 239 -9.33 6.76 -12.65
CA ILE A 239 -8.10 6.42 -11.90
C ILE A 239 -7.01 7.50 -12.03
N GLU A 240 -6.95 8.22 -13.16
CA GLU A 240 -6.08 9.38 -13.36
C GLU A 240 -6.47 10.56 -12.44
N GLU A 241 -7.75 10.92 -12.35
CA GLU A 241 -8.24 11.95 -11.43
C GLU A 241 -7.95 11.56 -9.97
N LEU A 242 -8.18 10.29 -9.62
CA LEU A 242 -7.91 9.75 -8.29
C LEU A 242 -6.41 9.83 -7.94
N TYR A 243 -5.54 9.50 -8.89
CA TYR A 243 -4.08 9.67 -8.77
C TYR A 243 -3.66 11.12 -8.55
N ASN A 244 -4.27 12.05 -9.30
CA ASN A 244 -3.98 13.48 -9.20
C ASN A 244 -4.48 14.07 -7.87
N GLN A 245 -5.62 13.60 -7.35
CA GLN A 245 -6.19 14.06 -6.09
C GLN A 245 -5.53 13.44 -4.84
N ARG A 246 -4.87 12.27 -4.99
CA ARG A 246 -4.22 11.53 -3.89
C ARG A 246 -5.14 11.20 -2.71
N GLN A 247 -6.44 11.13 -2.96
CA GLN A 247 -7.47 10.85 -1.96
C GLN A 247 -8.66 10.14 -2.63
N GLY A 248 -9.30 9.23 -1.88
CA GLY A 248 -10.55 8.57 -2.30
C GLY A 248 -10.78 7.30 -1.51
N SER A 249 -11.98 7.10 -0.97
CA SER A 249 -12.37 5.83 -0.33
C SER A 249 -13.11 4.98 -1.34
N LEU A 250 -12.57 3.81 -1.67
CA LEU A 250 -12.97 2.99 -2.81
C LEU A 250 -13.46 1.60 -2.39
N LEU A 251 -14.20 0.95 -3.27
CA LEU A 251 -14.87 -0.31 -2.97
C LEU A 251 -13.95 -1.52 -3.22
N THR A 252 -13.85 -2.41 -2.23
CA THR A 252 -12.95 -3.58 -2.19
C THR A 252 -13.74 -4.84 -1.83
N LEU A 253 -13.28 -6.02 -2.27
CA LEU A 253 -13.94 -7.30 -1.97
C LEU A 253 -13.24 -8.01 -0.80
N ASN A 254 -14.00 -8.32 0.24
CA ASN A 254 -13.53 -9.08 1.40
C ASN A 254 -13.60 -10.60 1.20
N ASN A 255 -12.94 -11.35 2.10
CA ASN A 255 -12.90 -12.82 2.09
C ASN A 255 -14.29 -13.48 2.27
N ASP A 256 -15.28 -12.75 2.79
CA ASP A 256 -16.68 -13.20 2.94
C ASP A 256 -17.52 -12.98 1.66
N TRP A 257 -16.88 -12.54 0.58
CA TRP A 257 -17.49 -12.19 -0.72
C TRP A 257 -18.44 -10.99 -0.70
N LYS A 258 -18.28 -10.08 0.27
CA LYS A 258 -18.99 -8.79 0.33
C LYS A 258 -18.08 -7.62 0.03
N PHE A 259 -18.70 -6.51 -0.35
CA PHE A 259 -18.00 -5.27 -0.63
C PHE A 259 -17.89 -4.35 0.59
N THR A 260 -16.70 -3.81 0.84
CA THR A 260 -16.38 -2.85 1.89
C THR A 260 -15.61 -1.66 1.32
N PHE A 261 -15.47 -0.59 2.11
CA PHE A 261 -14.70 0.59 1.71
C PHE A 261 -13.33 0.58 2.36
N THR A 262 -12.30 0.87 1.57
CA THR A 262 -10.91 0.96 2.01
C THR A 262 -10.26 2.19 1.35
N GLN A 263 -9.33 2.83 2.05
CA GLN A 263 -8.50 3.88 1.45
C GLN A 263 -7.25 3.26 0.81
N PRO A 264 -6.89 3.65 -0.43
CA PRO A 264 -5.62 3.24 -1.03
C PRO A 264 -4.47 3.89 -0.28
N SER A 265 -3.46 3.09 0.09
CA SER A 265 -2.24 3.58 0.74
C SER A 265 -1.28 4.25 -0.24
N VAL A 266 -1.31 3.84 -1.53
CA VAL A 266 -0.43 4.39 -2.56
C VAL A 266 -1.18 4.51 -3.89
N PHE A 267 -1.06 5.69 -4.52
CA PHE A 267 -1.52 5.96 -5.88
C PHE A 267 -0.35 5.79 -6.85
N VAL A 268 -0.55 5.03 -7.94
CA VAL A 268 0.49 4.64 -8.89
C VAL A 268 0.16 5.19 -10.27
N ASP A 269 1.06 5.99 -10.83
CA ASP A 269 1.20 6.17 -12.27
C ASP A 269 2.27 5.20 -12.73
N ASP A 270 1.93 4.38 -13.71
CA ASP A 270 2.67 3.22 -14.15
C ASP A 270 3.04 3.33 -15.66
N GLY A 271 2.93 4.55 -16.21
CA GLY A 271 3.42 4.92 -17.53
C GLY A 271 2.56 4.46 -18.71
N ILE A 272 3.13 4.48 -19.91
CA ILE A 272 2.44 4.01 -21.13
C ILE A 272 2.74 2.51 -21.34
N LYS A 273 1.69 1.68 -21.40
CA LYS A 273 1.79 0.22 -21.60
C LYS A 273 0.77 -0.29 -22.63
N PRO A 274 0.99 -1.46 -23.24
CA PRO A 274 0.01 -2.11 -24.10
C PRO A 274 -1.18 -2.61 -23.29
N VAL A 275 -2.37 -2.15 -23.67
CA VAL A 275 -3.64 -2.37 -22.96
C VAL A 275 -4.56 -3.23 -23.81
N PHE A 276 -5.29 -4.11 -23.12
CA PHE A 276 -6.24 -5.06 -23.68
C PHE A 276 -7.63 -4.78 -23.10
N ARG A 277 -8.62 -4.61 -23.98
CA ARG A 277 -10.02 -4.45 -23.63
C ARG A 277 -10.64 -5.82 -23.43
N VAL A 278 -11.09 -6.08 -22.21
CA VAL A 278 -11.84 -7.29 -21.83
C VAL A 278 -13.32 -6.94 -21.81
N THR A 279 -14.11 -7.53 -22.71
CA THR A 279 -15.55 -7.29 -22.80
C THR A 279 -16.32 -8.51 -22.30
N THR A 280 -17.28 -8.30 -21.39
CA THR A 280 -18.07 -9.38 -20.76
C THR A 280 -19.45 -9.54 -21.41
N ARG A 281 -20.16 -10.63 -21.09
CA ARG A 281 -21.51 -10.92 -21.63
C ARG A 281 -22.58 -9.92 -21.18
N LEU A 282 -22.47 -9.32 -20.01
CA LEU A 282 -23.32 -8.18 -19.63
C LEU A 282 -22.99 -6.91 -20.42
N GLY A 283 -21.92 -6.90 -21.24
CA GLY A 283 -21.46 -5.75 -22.01
C GLY A 283 -20.64 -4.75 -21.19
N ARG A 284 -20.14 -5.16 -20.02
CA ARG A 284 -19.12 -4.41 -19.28
C ARG A 284 -17.79 -4.52 -20.03
N ALA A 285 -16.97 -3.48 -19.95
CA ALA A 285 -15.66 -3.47 -20.57
C ALA A 285 -14.64 -2.77 -19.67
N ILE A 286 -13.51 -3.41 -19.44
CA ILE A 286 -12.35 -2.83 -18.75
C ILE A 286 -11.13 -2.90 -19.67
N GLU A 287 -10.20 -1.99 -19.47
CA GLU A 287 -8.97 -1.89 -20.23
C GLU A 287 -7.78 -2.04 -19.28
N THR A 288 -7.09 -3.17 -19.39
CA THR A 288 -6.03 -3.59 -18.45
C THR A 288 -4.78 -4.08 -19.19
N THR A 289 -3.65 -4.20 -18.50
CA THR A 289 -2.48 -4.89 -19.07
C THR A 289 -2.67 -6.41 -19.12
N ILE A 290 -1.98 -7.10 -20.03
CA ILE A 290 -2.12 -8.56 -20.21
C ILE A 290 -1.74 -9.41 -18.98
N THR A 291 -0.94 -8.83 -18.08
CA THR A 291 -0.53 -9.40 -16.79
C THR A 291 -1.58 -9.23 -15.68
N HIS A 292 -2.67 -8.50 -15.94
CA HIS A 292 -3.67 -8.13 -14.94
C HIS A 292 -4.50 -9.35 -14.48
N PRO A 293 -4.59 -9.63 -13.17
CA PRO A 293 -5.35 -10.76 -12.64
C PRO A 293 -6.82 -10.43 -12.41
N PHE A 294 -7.71 -11.22 -12.99
CA PHE A 294 -9.15 -11.20 -12.77
C PHE A 294 -9.52 -12.34 -11.81
N LEU A 295 -10.48 -12.11 -10.92
CA LEU A 295 -11.00 -13.15 -10.04
C LEU A 295 -11.94 -14.06 -10.83
N THR A 296 -11.60 -15.36 -10.93
CA THR A 296 -12.51 -16.41 -11.42
C THR A 296 -13.04 -17.23 -10.25
N ILE A 297 -13.99 -18.12 -10.52
CA ILE A 297 -14.47 -19.07 -9.51
C ILE A 297 -13.38 -20.10 -9.09
N LYS A 298 -12.31 -20.25 -9.88
CA LYS A 298 -11.10 -21.02 -9.56
C LYS A 298 -10.05 -20.17 -8.82
N GLY A 299 -10.35 -18.91 -8.50
CA GLY A 299 -9.40 -17.94 -7.93
C GLY A 299 -8.84 -16.96 -8.97
N TRP A 300 -7.81 -16.22 -8.59
CA TRP A 300 -7.22 -15.13 -9.37
C TRP A 300 -6.39 -15.64 -10.55
N GLN A 301 -6.79 -15.30 -11.78
CA GLN A 301 -6.10 -15.71 -13.02
C GLN A 301 -5.77 -14.49 -13.89
N ARG A 302 -4.56 -14.45 -14.46
CA ARG A 302 -4.13 -13.36 -15.35
C ARG A 302 -4.85 -13.38 -16.68
N LEU A 303 -4.99 -12.22 -17.32
CA LEU A 303 -5.59 -12.09 -18.63
C LEU A 303 -4.91 -12.97 -19.71
N GLU A 304 -3.59 -13.15 -19.65
CA GLU A 304 -2.85 -14.09 -20.52
C GLU A 304 -3.33 -15.55 -20.44
N ASN A 305 -3.90 -15.97 -19.30
CA ASN A 305 -4.38 -17.33 -19.07
C ASN A 305 -5.89 -17.49 -19.31
N LEU A 306 -6.62 -16.37 -19.47
CA LEU A 306 -8.07 -16.35 -19.65
C LEU A 306 -8.43 -16.42 -21.13
N LYS A 307 -9.52 -17.13 -21.44
CA LYS A 307 -10.04 -17.35 -22.78
C LYS A 307 -11.46 -16.84 -22.89
N ILE A 308 -11.89 -16.57 -24.12
CA ILE A 308 -13.30 -16.29 -24.43
C ILE A 308 -14.13 -17.50 -23.98
N GLY A 309 -15.16 -17.25 -23.16
CA GLY A 309 -15.94 -18.28 -22.49
C GLY A 309 -15.62 -18.49 -21.00
N ASP A 310 -14.47 -18.01 -20.50
CA ASP A 310 -14.17 -18.06 -19.06
C ASP A 310 -15.00 -17.05 -18.28
N LYS A 311 -15.22 -17.32 -16.98
CA LYS A 311 -16.07 -16.52 -16.11
C LYS A 311 -15.31 -15.79 -15.02
N ILE A 312 -15.46 -14.46 -15.03
CA ILE A 312 -14.84 -13.52 -14.09
C ILE A 312 -15.86 -12.91 -13.13
N ALA A 313 -15.39 -12.51 -11.97
CA ALA A 313 -16.13 -11.82 -10.93
C ALA A 313 -16.38 -10.37 -11.33
N VAL A 314 -17.65 -9.97 -11.26
CA VAL A 314 -18.09 -8.60 -11.48
C VAL A 314 -19.14 -8.27 -10.39
N PRO A 315 -19.27 -7.04 -9.85
CA PRO A 315 -20.28 -6.71 -8.85
C PRO A 315 -21.70 -7.01 -9.32
N ARG A 316 -22.47 -7.63 -8.43
CA ARG A 316 -23.90 -7.96 -8.57
C ARG A 316 -24.81 -6.82 -8.07
N LYS A 317 -24.32 -6.06 -7.09
CA LYS A 317 -24.92 -4.87 -6.50
C LYS A 317 -23.80 -3.94 -6.05
N ILE A 318 -24.00 -2.62 -6.15
CA ILE A 318 -23.12 -1.59 -5.57
C ILE A 318 -24.02 -0.65 -4.76
N ASP A 319 -24.26 -0.95 -3.48
CA ASP A 319 -25.26 -0.26 -2.63
C ASP A 319 -24.81 1.14 -2.17
N VAL A 320 -24.35 1.97 -3.12
CA VAL A 320 -23.65 3.22 -2.90
C VAL A 320 -24.42 4.37 -3.53
N PHE A 321 -25.00 5.20 -2.68
CA PHE A 321 -25.79 6.37 -3.02
C PHE A 321 -25.21 7.59 -2.30
N GLY A 322 -25.22 8.74 -2.95
CA GLY A 322 -24.72 9.96 -2.33
C GLY A 322 -25.76 10.64 -1.44
N LYS A 323 -25.41 11.84 -0.98
CA LYS A 323 -26.20 12.63 -0.02
C LYS A 323 -26.77 13.91 -0.62
N GLU A 324 -26.44 14.23 -1.88
CA GLU A 324 -26.90 15.45 -2.54
C GLU A 324 -28.39 15.40 -2.85
N LYS A 325 -29.02 16.58 -2.82
CA LYS A 325 -30.44 16.76 -3.13
C LYS A 325 -30.63 17.97 -4.04
N ILE A 326 -31.26 17.75 -5.18
CA ILE A 326 -31.75 18.82 -6.08
C ILE A 326 -33.28 18.89 -6.03
N ARG A 327 -33.91 19.92 -6.62
CA ARG A 327 -35.38 20.06 -6.63
C ARG A 327 -36.01 18.95 -7.47
N GLU A 328 -37.21 18.49 -7.11
CA GLU A 328 -37.90 17.42 -7.85
C GLU A 328 -38.11 17.77 -9.33
N CYS A 329 -38.46 19.03 -9.63
CA CYS A 329 -38.59 19.54 -10.99
C CYS A 329 -37.26 19.49 -11.78
N GLU A 330 -36.11 19.69 -11.13
CA GLU A 330 -34.78 19.59 -11.73
C GLU A 330 -34.46 18.14 -12.13
N VAL A 331 -34.75 17.17 -11.25
CA VAL A 331 -34.61 15.73 -11.54
C VAL A 331 -35.43 15.34 -12.77
N LYS A 332 -36.72 15.72 -12.80
CA LYS A 332 -37.64 15.42 -13.91
C LYS A 332 -37.16 16.04 -15.22
N LEU A 333 -36.77 17.32 -15.20
CA LEU A 333 -36.31 18.03 -16.40
C LEU A 333 -35.03 17.40 -16.97
N LEU A 334 -34.06 17.01 -16.14
CA LEU A 334 -32.86 16.33 -16.61
C LEU A 334 -33.19 14.99 -17.28
N ALA A 335 -34.05 14.18 -16.66
CA ALA A 335 -34.44 12.89 -17.22
C ALA A 335 -35.11 13.03 -18.60
N TYR A 336 -36.10 13.91 -18.74
CA TYR A 336 -36.79 14.16 -20.00
C TYR A 336 -35.88 14.77 -21.07
N LEU A 337 -34.96 15.66 -20.70
CA LEU A 337 -34.05 16.30 -21.65
C LEU A 337 -32.91 15.38 -22.11
N ILE A 338 -32.48 14.44 -21.26
CA ILE A 338 -31.47 13.42 -21.61
C ILE A 338 -32.08 12.33 -22.51
N GLY A 339 -33.35 11.94 -22.30
CA GLY A 339 -34.11 11.12 -23.25
C GLY A 339 -34.49 11.86 -24.53
N ASP A 340 -35.77 12.20 -24.71
CA ASP A 340 -36.33 12.84 -25.91
C ASP A 340 -35.98 14.35 -26.10
N GLY A 341 -35.13 14.91 -25.24
CA GLY A 341 -34.72 16.31 -25.35
C GLY A 341 -33.77 16.60 -26.51
N ASN A 342 -33.95 17.77 -27.12
CA ASN A 342 -33.00 18.38 -28.04
C ASN A 342 -32.38 19.64 -27.39
N LEU A 343 -31.06 19.60 -27.23
CA LEU A 343 -30.24 20.60 -26.53
C LEU A 343 -29.29 21.37 -27.48
N THR A 344 -29.41 21.18 -28.80
CA THR A 344 -28.53 21.82 -29.80
C THR A 344 -29.10 23.11 -30.38
N ASN A 345 -30.40 23.35 -30.18
CA ASN A 345 -31.10 24.55 -30.66
C ASN A 345 -30.92 25.75 -29.71
N SER A 346 -31.38 26.93 -30.12
CA SER A 346 -31.32 28.16 -29.29
C SER A 346 -32.16 28.11 -28.00
N THR A 347 -33.07 27.16 -27.87
CA THR A 347 -33.89 26.91 -26.66
C THR A 347 -34.06 25.40 -26.44
N PRO A 348 -34.17 24.93 -25.18
CA PRO A 348 -34.44 23.52 -24.89
C PRO A 348 -35.78 23.09 -25.50
N ARG A 349 -35.80 21.92 -26.13
CA ARG A 349 -36.98 21.34 -26.77
C ARG A 349 -37.18 19.90 -26.29
N PHE A 350 -38.42 19.51 -26.05
CA PHE A 350 -38.82 18.13 -25.72
C PHE A 350 -39.87 17.68 -26.74
N THR A 351 -39.72 16.50 -27.34
CA THR A 351 -40.64 16.00 -28.38
C THR A 351 -41.09 14.59 -28.05
N ASN A 352 -42.33 14.42 -27.61
CA ASN A 352 -42.89 13.13 -27.23
C ASN A 352 -44.39 13.11 -27.58
N THR A 353 -44.96 11.94 -27.89
CA THR A 353 -46.38 11.78 -28.26
C THR A 353 -47.32 11.53 -27.07
N ASN A 354 -46.81 11.17 -25.89
CA ASN A 354 -47.60 10.84 -24.71
C ASN A 354 -48.00 12.10 -23.93
N SER A 355 -49.31 12.35 -23.82
CA SER A 355 -49.89 13.52 -23.14
C SER A 355 -49.52 13.62 -21.66
N SER A 356 -49.37 12.49 -20.95
CA SER A 356 -49.02 12.50 -19.52
C SER A 356 -47.59 12.99 -19.29
N LEU A 357 -46.65 12.60 -20.16
CA LEU A 357 -45.26 13.08 -20.13
C LEU A 357 -45.18 14.56 -20.52
N GLN A 358 -45.97 14.99 -21.51
CA GLN A 358 -46.06 16.41 -21.89
C GLN A 358 -46.58 17.29 -20.75
N ALA A 359 -47.55 16.80 -19.98
CA ALA A 359 -48.11 17.49 -18.81
C ALA A 359 -47.10 17.56 -17.66
N ASP A 360 -46.50 16.44 -17.24
CA ASP A 360 -45.49 16.39 -16.17
C ASP A 360 -44.24 17.21 -16.53
N PHE A 361 -43.81 17.21 -17.80
CA PHE A 361 -42.75 18.11 -18.29
C PHE A 361 -43.15 19.59 -18.21
N SER A 362 -44.37 19.94 -18.64
CA SER A 362 -44.85 21.35 -18.61
C SER A 362 -45.01 21.87 -17.19
N GLN A 363 -45.46 21.02 -16.26
CA GLN A 363 -45.49 21.31 -14.84
C GLN A 363 -44.07 21.53 -14.30
N ALA A 364 -43.13 20.62 -14.55
CA ALA A 364 -41.74 20.76 -14.10
C ALA A 364 -41.05 22.02 -14.64
N VAL A 365 -41.30 22.42 -15.90
CA VAL A 365 -40.82 23.71 -16.46
C VAL A 365 -41.39 24.90 -15.70
N THR A 366 -42.67 24.84 -15.30
CA THR A 366 -43.34 25.91 -14.55
C THR A 366 -42.80 26.02 -13.13
N GLU A 367 -42.64 24.88 -12.45
CA GLU A 367 -42.04 24.76 -11.10
C GLU A 367 -40.57 25.17 -11.03
N PHE A 368 -39.81 25.02 -12.12
CA PHE A 368 -38.42 25.48 -12.19
C PHE A 368 -38.30 27.00 -11.99
N GLY A 369 -39.32 27.75 -12.42
CA GLY A 369 -39.49 29.19 -12.18
C GLY A 369 -39.08 30.08 -13.37
N GLY A 370 -39.92 31.07 -13.69
CA GLY A 370 -39.63 32.09 -14.70
C GLY A 370 -39.69 31.62 -16.17
N LEU A 371 -40.20 30.41 -16.41
CA LEU A 371 -40.27 29.78 -17.73
C LEU A 371 -41.71 29.46 -18.13
N THR A 372 -41.95 29.31 -19.42
CA THR A 372 -43.21 28.81 -20.02
C THR A 372 -42.92 27.86 -21.16
N VAL A 373 -43.85 26.97 -21.45
CA VAL A 373 -43.77 26.05 -22.60
C VAL A 373 -44.63 26.59 -23.75
N ARG A 374 -44.03 26.69 -24.94
CA ARG A 374 -44.77 26.92 -26.19
C ARG A 374 -44.90 25.62 -26.97
N TRP A 375 -46.12 25.31 -27.40
CA TRP A 375 -46.41 24.20 -28.30
C TRP A 375 -46.05 24.55 -29.75
N GLU A 376 -45.28 23.68 -30.41
CA GLU A 376 -45.07 23.71 -31.86
C GLU A 376 -45.64 22.40 -32.45
N THR A 377 -46.80 22.50 -33.11
CA THR A 377 -47.53 21.36 -33.71
C THR A 377 -47.45 21.42 -35.24
N SER A 378 -47.14 20.28 -35.88
CA SER A 378 -46.96 20.19 -37.33
C SER A 378 -48.21 19.66 -38.05
N GLN A 379 -49.40 20.17 -37.72
CA GLN A 379 -50.70 19.75 -38.28
C GLN A 379 -50.83 18.20 -38.46
N GLY A 380 -50.51 17.45 -37.40
CA GLY A 380 -50.60 15.98 -37.39
C GLY A 380 -49.48 15.19 -38.09
N LYS A 381 -48.56 15.83 -38.84
CA LYS A 381 -47.50 15.12 -39.59
C LYS A 381 -46.25 14.76 -38.77
N ARG A 382 -46.08 15.30 -37.57
CA ARG A 382 -44.96 15.03 -36.64
C ARG A 382 -45.46 15.06 -35.19
N ALA A 383 -44.75 14.37 -34.30
CA ALA A 383 -44.97 14.46 -32.86
C ALA A 383 -44.87 15.92 -32.38
N PRO A 384 -45.68 16.35 -31.39
CA PRO A 384 -45.67 17.71 -30.89
C PRO A 384 -44.37 18.03 -30.16
N THR A 385 -43.82 19.21 -30.40
CA THR A 385 -42.59 19.69 -29.74
C THR A 385 -42.91 20.80 -28.74
N LEU A 386 -42.51 20.59 -27.49
CA LEU A 386 -42.62 21.52 -26.37
C LEU A 386 -41.33 22.35 -26.31
N CYS A 387 -41.44 23.66 -26.53
CA CYS A 387 -40.31 24.59 -26.57
C CYS A 387 -40.27 25.45 -25.31
N VAL A 388 -39.18 25.37 -24.53
CA VAL A 388 -39.04 26.13 -23.28
C VAL A 388 -38.59 27.56 -23.57
N ARG A 389 -39.38 28.56 -23.14
CA ARG A 389 -39.09 29.99 -23.30
C ARG A 389 -39.12 30.71 -21.94
N GLY A 390 -38.45 31.85 -21.85
CA GLY A 390 -38.59 32.73 -20.69
C GLY A 390 -40.01 33.31 -20.62
N ASN A 391 -40.61 33.33 -19.44
CA ASN A 391 -41.92 33.93 -19.23
C ASN A 391 -41.79 35.48 -19.36
N LEU A 392 -42.48 36.06 -20.34
CA LEU A 392 -42.38 37.49 -20.64
C LEU A 392 -42.97 38.39 -19.55
N GLU A 393 -44.02 37.93 -18.85
CA GLU A 393 -44.62 38.64 -17.71
C GLU A 393 -43.68 38.60 -16.51
N PHE A 394 -43.08 37.44 -16.23
CA PHE A 394 -42.06 37.31 -15.18
C PHE A 394 -40.86 38.23 -15.45
N ILE A 395 -40.34 38.24 -16.68
CA ILE A 395 -39.23 39.14 -17.07
C ILE A 395 -39.63 40.62 -16.91
N HIS A 396 -40.88 40.98 -17.24
CA HIS A 396 -41.38 42.33 -17.03
C HIS A 396 -41.41 42.71 -15.53
N THR A 397 -41.94 41.84 -14.67
CA THR A 397 -41.97 42.04 -13.21
C THR A 397 -40.56 42.15 -12.63
N GLN A 398 -39.62 41.29 -13.04
CA GLN A 398 -38.24 41.34 -12.55
C GLN A 398 -37.50 42.61 -13.02
N ARG A 399 -37.81 43.13 -14.22
CA ARG A 399 -37.29 44.44 -14.66
C ARG A 399 -37.78 45.60 -13.80
N GLN A 400 -39.04 45.57 -13.37
CA GLN A 400 -39.58 46.59 -12.47
C GLN A 400 -38.92 46.51 -11.09
N ILE A 401 -38.68 45.31 -10.56
CA ILE A 401 -37.92 45.11 -9.31
C ILE A 401 -36.48 45.65 -9.45
N PHE A 402 -35.78 45.31 -10.54
CA PHE A 402 -34.44 45.83 -10.85
C PHE A 402 -34.43 47.37 -10.90
N ALA A 403 -35.39 47.99 -11.59
CA ALA A 403 -35.51 49.43 -11.73
C ALA A 403 -35.78 50.13 -10.38
N GLN A 404 -36.67 49.57 -9.55
CA GLN A 404 -36.96 50.05 -8.20
C GLN A 404 -35.72 49.96 -7.31
N ARG A 405 -35.03 48.82 -7.30
CA ARG A 405 -33.80 48.62 -6.49
C ARG A 405 -32.66 49.53 -6.95
N LEU A 406 -32.43 49.65 -8.26
CA LEU A 406 -31.44 50.58 -8.81
C LEU A 406 -31.74 52.03 -8.42
N THR A 407 -33.01 52.44 -8.50
CA THR A 407 -33.45 53.78 -8.08
C THR A 407 -33.24 54.00 -6.57
N PHE A 408 -33.53 52.99 -5.75
CA PHE A 408 -33.29 53.04 -4.30
C PHE A 408 -31.80 53.17 -3.96
N LEU A 409 -30.95 52.35 -4.58
CA LEU A 409 -29.50 52.36 -4.38
C LEU A 409 -28.83 53.68 -4.79
N ILE A 410 -29.27 54.28 -5.90
CA ILE A 410 -28.79 55.59 -6.35
C ILE A 410 -29.17 56.68 -5.36
N ARG A 411 -30.39 56.61 -4.79
CA ARG A 411 -30.86 57.55 -3.75
C ARG A 411 -30.12 57.37 -2.42
N SER A 412 -29.92 56.13 -1.96
CA SER A 412 -29.26 55.85 -0.68
C SER A 412 -27.77 56.18 -0.68
N GLN A 413 -27.08 56.00 -1.82
CA GLN A 413 -25.67 56.37 -2.00
C GLN A 413 -25.46 57.83 -2.44
N THR A 414 -26.53 58.65 -2.55
CA THR A 414 -26.49 60.05 -3.02
C THR A 414 -25.83 60.27 -4.39
N LEU A 415 -25.87 59.28 -5.27
CA LEU A 415 -25.19 59.31 -6.57
C LEU A 415 -26.03 60.02 -7.64
N SER A 416 -25.39 60.79 -8.51
CA SER A 416 -26.08 61.35 -9.69
C SER A 416 -26.15 60.33 -10.82
N ALA A 417 -27.37 60.08 -11.34
CA ALA A 417 -27.58 59.25 -12.53
C ALA A 417 -26.76 59.74 -13.76
N LYS A 418 -26.48 61.05 -13.86
CA LYS A 418 -25.63 61.64 -14.91
C LYS A 418 -24.14 61.30 -14.74
N GLN A 419 -23.68 61.20 -13.49
CA GLN A 419 -22.30 60.78 -13.19
C GLN A 419 -22.12 59.26 -13.39
N LEU A 420 -23.10 58.46 -12.99
CA LEU A 420 -23.09 57.00 -13.20
C LEU A 420 -23.13 56.64 -14.70
N SER A 421 -24.04 57.22 -15.48
CA SER A 421 -24.09 56.98 -16.94
C SER A 421 -22.78 57.35 -17.64
N SER A 422 -22.17 58.48 -17.27
CA SER A 422 -20.84 58.89 -17.77
C SER A 422 -19.73 57.89 -17.40
N LYS A 423 -19.64 57.44 -16.13
CA LYS A 423 -18.66 56.43 -15.70
C LYS A 423 -18.84 55.07 -16.38
N LEU A 424 -20.08 54.73 -16.76
CA LEU A 424 -20.42 53.47 -17.42
C LEU A 424 -20.30 53.52 -18.96
N GLY A 425 -19.95 54.67 -19.54
CA GLY A 425 -19.83 54.85 -20.98
C GLY A 425 -21.16 54.77 -21.74
N VAL A 426 -22.30 55.09 -21.10
CA VAL A 426 -23.63 54.99 -21.69
C VAL A 426 -24.37 56.34 -21.71
N SER A 427 -25.28 56.51 -22.66
CA SER A 427 -26.07 57.75 -22.74
C SER A 427 -27.01 57.90 -21.52
N PRO A 428 -27.21 59.13 -21.00
CA PRO A 428 -28.15 59.37 -19.90
C PRO A 428 -29.58 58.89 -20.22
N SER A 429 -30.04 59.03 -21.47
CA SER A 429 -31.35 58.56 -21.92
C SER A 429 -31.51 57.04 -21.80
N LEU A 430 -30.48 56.27 -22.17
CA LEU A 430 -30.48 54.82 -21.99
C LEU A 430 -30.51 54.42 -20.51
N PHE A 431 -29.80 55.16 -19.66
CA PHE A 431 -29.80 54.96 -18.21
C PHE A 431 -31.17 55.27 -17.59
N CYS A 432 -31.87 56.31 -18.05
CA CYS A 432 -33.25 56.60 -17.63
C CYS A 432 -34.22 55.46 -17.99
N LEU A 433 -34.08 54.82 -19.17
CA LEU A 433 -34.89 53.66 -19.56
C LEU A 433 -34.67 52.44 -18.65
N TRP A 434 -33.50 52.32 -17.99
CA TRP A 434 -33.23 51.30 -16.98
C TRP A 434 -33.94 51.60 -15.66
N LEU A 435 -33.96 52.87 -15.23
CA LEU A 435 -34.69 53.33 -14.03
C LEU A 435 -36.22 53.22 -14.18
N GLN A 436 -36.72 53.07 -15.42
CA GLN A 436 -38.13 52.85 -15.75
C GLN A 436 -38.47 51.36 -15.99
N GLY A 437 -37.50 50.45 -15.88
CA GLY A 437 -37.70 49.01 -16.15
C GLY A 437 -38.01 48.66 -17.62
N SER A 438 -37.95 49.62 -18.54
CA SER A 438 -38.31 49.43 -19.95
C SER A 438 -37.26 48.57 -20.68
N CYS A 439 -35.98 48.80 -20.39
CA CYS A 439 -34.87 47.95 -20.81
C CYS A 439 -33.85 47.77 -19.69
N VAL A 440 -32.82 46.95 -19.94
CA VAL A 440 -31.75 46.64 -18.99
C VAL A 440 -30.39 46.81 -19.67
N PRO A 441 -29.29 47.03 -18.91
CA PRO A 441 -27.94 46.99 -19.47
C PRO A 441 -27.63 45.63 -20.13
N ASN A 442 -26.64 45.60 -21.02
CA ASN A 442 -26.04 44.33 -21.45
C ASN A 442 -25.20 43.73 -20.29
N PHE A 443 -24.76 42.48 -20.41
CA PHE A 443 -24.11 41.76 -19.30
C PHE A 443 -22.80 42.41 -18.81
N GLU A 444 -21.97 42.92 -19.71
CA GLU A 444 -20.71 43.57 -19.34
C GLU A 444 -20.95 44.94 -18.70
N THR A 445 -21.89 45.74 -19.23
CA THR A 445 -22.31 46.99 -18.59
C THR A 445 -23.02 46.76 -17.25
N PHE A 446 -23.72 45.63 -17.07
CA PHE A 446 -24.31 45.22 -15.79
C PHE A 446 -23.25 44.86 -14.75
N LYS A 447 -22.22 44.09 -15.11
CA LYS A 447 -21.05 43.86 -14.23
C LYS A 447 -20.37 45.17 -13.84
N LEU A 448 -20.18 46.08 -14.81
CA LEU A 448 -19.58 47.39 -14.60
C LEU A 448 -20.41 48.23 -13.63
N LEU A 449 -21.74 48.20 -13.76
CA LEU A 449 -22.71 48.83 -12.86
C LEU A 449 -22.58 48.29 -11.42
N CYS A 450 -22.62 46.97 -11.22
CA CYS A 450 -22.44 46.38 -9.88
C CYS A 450 -21.08 46.73 -9.26
N LYS A 451 -20.01 46.70 -10.06
CA LYS A 451 -18.64 47.06 -9.63
C LYS A 451 -18.53 48.54 -9.21
N HIS A 452 -19.20 49.45 -9.92
CA HIS A 452 -19.19 50.88 -9.56
C HIS A 452 -20.10 51.22 -8.38
N LEU A 453 -21.16 50.45 -8.14
CA LEU A 453 -22.05 50.58 -6.98
C LEU A 453 -21.56 49.80 -5.75
N GLN A 454 -20.52 48.97 -5.89
CA GLN A 454 -19.90 48.13 -4.85
C GLN A 454 -20.87 47.13 -4.17
N ILE A 455 -21.75 46.51 -4.97
CA ILE A 455 -22.81 45.61 -4.49
C ILE A 455 -22.77 44.24 -5.19
N ASP A 456 -23.32 43.21 -4.54
CA ASP A 456 -23.50 41.90 -5.17
C ASP A 456 -24.54 42.01 -6.31
N PRO A 457 -24.28 41.43 -7.50
CA PRO A 457 -25.26 41.34 -8.59
C PRO A 457 -26.66 40.83 -8.19
N LYS A 458 -26.77 40.00 -7.14
CA LYS A 458 -28.04 39.51 -6.56
C LYS A 458 -28.84 40.59 -5.85
N GLU A 459 -28.21 41.67 -5.37
CA GLU A 459 -28.92 42.81 -4.80
C GLU A 459 -29.71 43.56 -5.86
N LEU A 460 -29.15 43.76 -7.06
CA LEU A 460 -29.84 44.37 -8.19
C LEU A 460 -30.81 43.40 -8.89
N ALA A 461 -30.41 42.13 -9.08
CA ALA A 461 -31.17 41.11 -9.79
C ALA A 461 -31.24 39.82 -8.96
N PRO A 462 -32.23 39.68 -8.04
CA PRO A 462 -32.28 38.56 -7.08
C PRO A 462 -32.41 37.18 -7.73
N HIS A 463 -32.95 37.09 -8.95
CA HIS A 463 -33.03 35.86 -9.74
C HIS A 463 -32.01 35.83 -10.90
N GLY A 464 -30.93 36.61 -10.79
CA GLY A 464 -29.83 36.69 -11.76
C GLY A 464 -30.16 37.48 -13.03
N PHE A 465 -29.12 37.87 -13.76
CA PHE A 465 -29.24 38.74 -14.96
C PHE A 465 -30.14 38.16 -16.06
N SER A 466 -30.20 36.84 -16.22
CA SER A 466 -31.07 36.17 -17.20
C SER A 466 -32.57 36.30 -16.90
N SER A 467 -32.96 36.69 -15.68
CA SER A 467 -34.36 36.96 -15.32
C SER A 467 -34.85 38.34 -15.80
N ILE A 468 -33.95 39.27 -16.09
CA ILE A 468 -34.29 40.66 -16.47
C ILE A 468 -34.03 40.99 -17.95
N SER A 469 -33.21 40.20 -18.66
CA SER A 469 -32.97 40.40 -20.09
C SER A 469 -33.88 39.54 -20.98
N LYS A 470 -34.34 40.10 -22.10
CA LYS A 470 -35.14 39.40 -23.12
C LYS A 470 -34.27 38.65 -24.15
N SER A 471 -32.99 39.02 -24.25
CA SER A 471 -32.02 38.47 -25.23
C SER A 471 -31.00 37.52 -24.60
N SER A 472 -31.00 37.38 -23.28
CA SER A 472 -30.20 36.36 -22.59
C SER A 472 -30.79 34.96 -22.81
N LYS A 473 -29.91 33.96 -22.78
CA LYS A 473 -30.29 32.55 -22.59
C LYS A 473 -31.22 32.41 -21.38
N ASN A 474 -32.22 31.53 -21.49
CA ASN A 474 -33.16 31.28 -20.41
C ASN A 474 -32.46 30.58 -19.22
N SER A 475 -33.06 30.64 -18.03
CA SER A 475 -32.48 30.08 -16.79
C SER A 475 -32.13 28.60 -16.93
N LEU A 476 -33.03 27.81 -17.55
CA LEU A 476 -32.80 26.38 -17.81
C LEU A 476 -31.59 26.14 -18.72
N THR A 477 -31.39 26.94 -19.77
CA THR A 477 -30.24 26.81 -20.68
C THR A 477 -28.91 27.11 -19.97
N ASN A 478 -28.88 28.11 -19.09
CA ASN A 478 -27.68 28.42 -18.31
C ASN A 478 -27.33 27.26 -17.37
N TRP A 479 -28.32 26.73 -16.65
CA TRP A 479 -28.15 25.57 -15.78
C TRP A 479 -27.72 24.29 -16.54
N LEU A 480 -28.31 24.00 -17.70
CA LEU A 480 -27.88 22.90 -18.57
C LEU A 480 -26.45 23.10 -19.13
N GLN A 481 -26.00 24.36 -19.26
CA GLN A 481 -24.64 24.70 -19.67
C GLN A 481 -23.65 24.55 -18.52
N GLU A 482 -24.02 24.94 -17.29
CA GLU A 482 -23.26 24.69 -16.06
C GLU A 482 -23.07 23.17 -15.82
N LEU A 483 -24.11 22.37 -16.07
CA LEU A 483 -24.06 20.91 -16.03
C LEU A 483 -23.35 20.26 -17.23
N GLY A 484 -22.83 21.04 -18.18
CA GLY A 484 -22.04 20.54 -19.31
C GLY A 484 -22.82 19.64 -20.29
N ILE A 485 -24.15 19.75 -20.35
CA ILE A 485 -25.02 18.96 -21.25
C ILE A 485 -25.66 19.78 -22.38
N TRP A 486 -25.67 21.11 -22.25
CA TRP A 486 -26.10 22.00 -23.32
C TRP A 486 -25.22 21.88 -24.58
N GLY A 487 -25.85 21.92 -25.77
CA GLY A 487 -25.15 21.82 -27.06
C GLY A 487 -24.73 20.41 -27.48
N LYS A 488 -24.87 19.39 -26.62
CA LYS A 488 -24.58 17.99 -26.96
C LYS A 488 -25.69 17.38 -27.83
N ASP A 489 -25.28 16.65 -28.87
CA ASP A 489 -26.18 15.84 -29.68
C ASP A 489 -26.48 14.48 -29.02
N ALA A 490 -27.33 13.66 -29.66
CA ALA A 490 -27.74 12.35 -29.13
C ALA A 490 -26.58 11.35 -28.91
N HIS A 491 -25.48 11.47 -29.67
CA HIS A 491 -24.30 10.60 -29.54
C HIS A 491 -23.39 11.06 -28.40
N ALA A 492 -23.27 12.37 -28.19
CA ALA A 492 -22.47 12.97 -27.13
C ALA A 492 -23.18 13.03 -25.76
N LYS A 493 -24.48 12.71 -25.65
CA LYS A 493 -25.22 12.72 -24.38
C LYS A 493 -24.53 11.84 -23.31
N THR A 494 -24.43 12.39 -22.11
CA THR A 494 -23.85 11.79 -20.89
C THR A 494 -24.66 12.22 -19.67
N LEU A 495 -24.69 11.43 -18.61
CA LEU A 495 -25.21 11.87 -17.32
C LEU A 495 -24.27 12.90 -16.67
N PRO A 496 -24.78 14.02 -16.13
CA PRO A 496 -24.01 14.93 -15.28
C PRO A 496 -23.49 14.23 -14.01
N SER A 497 -22.32 14.65 -13.51
CA SER A 497 -21.69 14.08 -12.30
C SER A 497 -22.60 14.09 -11.08
N ILE A 498 -23.36 15.18 -10.88
CA ILE A 498 -24.29 15.34 -9.76
C ILE A 498 -25.29 14.19 -9.64
N ILE A 499 -25.73 13.58 -10.75
CA ILE A 499 -26.70 12.47 -10.74
C ILE A 499 -26.16 11.26 -9.95
N PHE A 500 -24.85 11.01 -9.97
CA PHE A 500 -24.24 9.89 -9.25
C PHE A 500 -24.10 10.14 -7.74
N GLN A 501 -24.16 11.40 -7.31
CA GLN A 501 -24.09 11.85 -5.90
C GLN A 501 -25.48 12.09 -5.27
N LEU A 502 -26.57 11.94 -6.03
CA LEU A 502 -27.92 12.11 -5.51
C LEU A 502 -28.32 10.97 -4.56
N GLU A 503 -29.27 11.27 -3.67
CA GLU A 503 -29.93 10.27 -2.84
C GLU A 503 -30.70 9.21 -3.66
N ARG A 504 -30.86 8.00 -3.10
CA ARG A 504 -31.51 6.84 -3.74
C ARG A 504 -32.90 7.14 -4.31
N SER A 505 -33.71 7.93 -3.60
CA SER A 505 -35.04 8.41 -4.03
C SER A 505 -34.98 9.27 -5.28
N GLN A 506 -34.01 10.18 -5.39
CA GLN A 506 -33.87 11.06 -6.56
C GLN A 506 -33.28 10.33 -7.77
N ILE A 507 -32.36 9.38 -7.57
CA ILE A 507 -31.89 8.50 -8.66
C ILE A 507 -33.02 7.59 -9.16
N SER A 508 -33.87 7.07 -8.27
CA SER A 508 -35.08 6.34 -8.65
C SER A 508 -36.01 7.21 -9.51
N LEU A 509 -36.35 8.42 -9.06
CA LEU A 509 -37.18 9.35 -9.83
C LEU A 509 -36.57 9.72 -11.20
N PHE A 510 -35.25 9.94 -11.24
CA PHE A 510 -34.52 10.20 -12.47
C PHE A 510 -34.66 9.05 -13.47
N LEU A 511 -34.38 7.82 -13.03
CA LEU A 511 -34.50 6.62 -13.88
C LEU A 511 -35.95 6.35 -14.29
N ASN A 512 -36.91 6.56 -13.39
CA ASN A 512 -38.35 6.41 -13.67
C ASN A 512 -38.79 7.27 -14.86
N ARG A 513 -38.42 8.56 -14.86
CA ARG A 513 -38.75 9.49 -15.95
C ARG A 513 -37.90 9.28 -17.19
N LEU A 514 -36.64 8.85 -17.05
CA LEU A 514 -35.79 8.53 -18.19
C LEU A 514 -36.34 7.33 -18.96
N PHE A 515 -36.73 6.26 -18.28
CA PHE A 515 -37.37 5.09 -18.90
C PHE A 515 -38.75 5.39 -19.51
N SER A 516 -39.45 6.45 -19.08
CA SER A 516 -40.70 6.89 -19.71
C SER A 516 -40.51 7.31 -21.17
N THR A 517 -39.32 7.80 -21.53
CA THR A 517 -38.93 8.14 -22.91
C THR A 517 -38.62 6.86 -23.72
N ASP A 518 -37.34 6.53 -23.92
CA ASP A 518 -36.84 5.42 -24.73
C ASP A 518 -36.92 4.02 -24.07
N GLY A 519 -37.48 3.91 -22.86
CA GLY A 519 -37.66 2.63 -22.17
C GLY A 519 -38.90 1.84 -22.62
N TRP A 520 -38.87 0.52 -22.53
CA TRP A 520 -40.05 -0.33 -22.80
C TRP A 520 -40.15 -1.49 -21.81
N ALA A 521 -41.36 -2.03 -21.71
CA ALA A 521 -41.68 -3.27 -21.01
C ALA A 521 -42.57 -4.12 -21.93
N THR A 522 -42.18 -5.36 -22.19
CA THR A 522 -42.87 -6.24 -23.14
C THR A 522 -42.79 -7.71 -22.73
N LEU A 523 -43.70 -8.49 -23.31
CA LEU A 523 -43.67 -9.96 -23.26
C LEU A 523 -43.27 -10.46 -24.65
N LEU A 524 -42.14 -11.17 -24.70
CA LEU A 524 -41.66 -11.82 -25.91
C LEU A 524 -42.58 -12.99 -26.31
N ALA A 525 -42.55 -13.40 -27.59
CA ALA A 525 -43.40 -14.47 -28.12
C ALA A 525 -43.19 -15.84 -27.44
N ASN A 526 -42.03 -16.08 -26.84
CA ASN A 526 -41.75 -17.25 -25.98
C ASN A 526 -42.37 -17.13 -24.56
N GLY A 527 -43.09 -16.04 -24.29
CA GLY A 527 -43.66 -15.72 -22.99
C GLY A 527 -42.66 -15.23 -21.94
N GLN A 528 -41.47 -14.76 -22.35
CA GLN A 528 -40.46 -14.16 -21.48
C GLN A 528 -40.68 -12.65 -21.31
N SER A 529 -40.70 -12.20 -20.06
CA SER A 529 -40.75 -10.79 -19.68
C SER A 529 -39.40 -10.10 -19.94
N GLN A 530 -39.46 -8.93 -20.58
CA GLN A 530 -38.30 -8.11 -20.88
C GLN A 530 -38.63 -6.64 -20.66
N LEU A 531 -37.80 -5.96 -19.86
CA LEU A 531 -37.68 -4.50 -19.91
C LEU A 531 -36.41 -4.12 -20.65
N GLY A 532 -36.36 -2.90 -21.17
CA GLY A 532 -35.14 -2.37 -21.75
C GLY A 532 -35.17 -0.88 -21.99
N TYR A 533 -34.03 -0.36 -22.41
CA TYR A 533 -33.81 1.05 -22.74
C TYR A 533 -32.89 1.16 -23.94
N GLY A 534 -33.19 2.08 -24.86
CA GLY A 534 -32.45 2.26 -26.10
C GLY A 534 -31.77 3.63 -26.17
N THR A 535 -30.54 3.70 -26.67
CA THR A 535 -29.86 4.98 -26.92
C THR A 535 -28.78 4.84 -27.98
N VAL A 536 -28.35 5.94 -28.60
CA VAL A 536 -27.22 5.95 -29.55
C VAL A 536 -25.88 6.31 -28.89
N SER A 537 -25.88 6.74 -27.63
CA SER A 537 -24.67 7.01 -26.83
C SER A 537 -24.24 5.78 -26.03
N GLU A 538 -23.04 5.27 -26.31
CA GLU A 538 -22.45 4.14 -25.56
C GLU A 538 -22.22 4.54 -24.09
N LYS A 539 -21.70 5.75 -23.85
CA LYS A 539 -21.38 6.23 -22.50
C LYS A 539 -22.66 6.40 -21.66
N LEU A 540 -23.73 6.94 -22.24
CA LEU A 540 -25.03 7.01 -21.56
C LEU A 540 -25.58 5.61 -21.22
N ALA A 541 -25.46 4.65 -22.13
CA ALA A 541 -25.91 3.27 -21.87
C ALA A 541 -25.14 2.61 -20.72
N LYS A 542 -23.81 2.76 -20.67
CA LYS A 542 -22.98 2.25 -19.55
C LYS A 542 -23.29 2.97 -18.24
N GLN A 543 -23.47 4.29 -18.27
CA GLN A 543 -23.84 5.08 -17.09
C GLN A 543 -25.21 4.67 -16.51
N ILE A 544 -26.21 4.39 -17.37
CA ILE A 544 -27.51 3.86 -16.93
C ILE A 544 -27.36 2.42 -16.39
N GLN A 545 -26.56 1.57 -17.04
CA GLN A 545 -26.25 0.23 -16.54
C GLN A 545 -25.64 0.27 -15.13
N HIS A 546 -24.75 1.23 -14.88
CA HIS A 546 -24.14 1.45 -13.57
C HIS A 546 -25.16 1.94 -12.53
N LEU A 547 -26.02 2.90 -12.87
CA LEU A 547 -27.08 3.34 -11.94
C LEU A 547 -28.06 2.21 -11.60
N LEU A 548 -28.43 1.36 -12.56
CA LEU A 548 -29.26 0.16 -12.31
C LEU A 548 -28.55 -0.84 -11.39
N LEU A 549 -27.24 -1.02 -11.55
CA LEU A 549 -26.43 -1.88 -10.68
C LEU A 549 -26.45 -1.44 -9.21
N ARG A 550 -26.64 -0.13 -8.93
CA ARG A 550 -26.76 0.38 -7.56
C ARG A 550 -28.02 -0.12 -6.85
N PHE A 551 -29.12 -0.29 -7.58
CA PHE A 551 -30.35 -0.93 -7.09
C PHE A 551 -30.28 -2.48 -7.14
N GLY A 552 -29.14 -3.07 -7.51
CA GLY A 552 -28.99 -4.51 -7.70
C GLY A 552 -29.74 -5.04 -8.93
N ILE A 553 -29.94 -4.21 -9.96
CA ILE A 553 -30.68 -4.54 -11.18
C ILE A 553 -29.65 -4.88 -12.28
N ILE A 554 -29.65 -6.13 -12.73
CA ILE A 554 -28.66 -6.64 -13.69
C ILE A 554 -29.17 -6.44 -15.12
N ALA A 555 -28.68 -5.39 -15.77
CA ALA A 555 -28.94 -5.11 -17.19
C ALA A 555 -27.83 -5.66 -18.11
N THR A 556 -28.21 -6.17 -19.27
CA THR A 556 -27.28 -6.61 -20.34
C THR A 556 -27.21 -5.55 -21.43
N LEU A 557 -26.04 -4.97 -21.69
CA LEU A 557 -25.79 -4.03 -22.78
C LEU A 557 -25.49 -4.77 -24.08
N LYS A 558 -26.17 -4.39 -25.18
CA LYS A 558 -25.99 -4.96 -26.52
C LYS A 558 -25.90 -3.87 -27.58
N LYS A 559 -25.02 -4.06 -28.56
CA LYS A 559 -24.98 -3.26 -29.79
C LYS A 559 -25.96 -3.82 -30.81
N ARG A 560 -26.81 -2.99 -31.40
CA ARG A 560 -27.74 -3.34 -32.49
C ARG A 560 -27.56 -2.40 -33.68
N SER A 561 -27.90 -2.88 -34.87
CA SER A 561 -27.99 -2.05 -36.07
C SER A 561 -29.45 -1.68 -36.31
N VAL A 562 -29.78 -0.40 -36.27
CA VAL A 562 -31.14 0.12 -36.50
C VAL A 562 -31.19 0.81 -37.86
N LYS A 563 -32.16 0.45 -38.70
CA LYS A 563 -32.35 1.06 -40.01
C LYS A 563 -33.06 2.41 -39.86
N TYR A 564 -32.37 3.50 -40.17
CA TYR A 564 -32.91 4.86 -40.16
C TYR A 564 -32.69 5.52 -41.53
N GLN A 565 -33.77 5.92 -42.20
CA GLN A 565 -33.74 6.57 -43.52
C GLN A 565 -32.83 5.84 -44.53
N ASN A 566 -33.05 4.54 -44.70
CA ASN A 566 -32.24 3.61 -45.52
C ASN A 566 -30.76 3.42 -45.11
N THR A 567 -30.26 4.10 -44.09
CA THR A 567 -28.92 3.87 -43.51
C THR A 567 -29.00 2.97 -42.28
N HIS A 568 -28.05 2.04 -42.13
CA HIS A 568 -27.90 1.24 -40.92
C HIS A 568 -27.04 2.00 -39.91
N ARG A 569 -27.59 2.30 -38.73
CA ARG A 569 -26.89 3.05 -37.68
C ARG A 569 -26.69 2.19 -36.43
N PRO A 570 -25.53 2.23 -35.78
CA PRO A 570 -25.32 1.53 -34.52
C PRO A 570 -26.13 2.22 -33.40
N ALA A 571 -26.83 1.43 -32.61
CA ALA A 571 -27.50 1.83 -31.39
C ALA A 571 -27.20 0.83 -30.26
N TRP A 572 -27.35 1.27 -29.04
CA TRP A 572 -27.12 0.50 -27.82
C TRP A 572 -28.45 0.22 -27.14
N GLN A 573 -28.62 -1.03 -26.71
CA GLN A 573 -29.83 -1.51 -26.05
C GLN A 573 -29.45 -2.18 -24.73
N LEU A 574 -30.01 -1.67 -23.63
CA LEU A 574 -29.99 -2.32 -22.33
C LEU A 574 -31.19 -3.26 -22.23
N ASP A 575 -30.93 -4.53 -21.89
CA ASP A 575 -31.94 -5.58 -21.70
C ASP A 575 -31.96 -6.03 -20.23
N ILE A 576 -33.07 -5.82 -19.53
CA ILE A 576 -33.34 -6.38 -18.20
C ILE A 576 -34.30 -7.56 -18.38
N THR A 577 -33.79 -8.78 -18.24
CA THR A 577 -34.56 -10.03 -18.47
C THR A 577 -34.55 -10.98 -17.28
N ASP A 578 -33.90 -10.63 -16.18
CA ASP A 578 -33.88 -11.47 -14.97
C ASP A 578 -35.05 -11.13 -14.06
N ALA A 579 -35.77 -12.15 -13.57
CA ALA A 579 -37.00 -11.96 -12.83
C ALA A 579 -36.81 -11.23 -11.48
N SER A 580 -35.66 -11.36 -10.80
CA SER A 580 -35.41 -10.59 -9.57
C SER A 580 -35.08 -9.13 -9.90
N SER A 581 -34.25 -8.91 -10.93
CA SER A 581 -33.93 -7.57 -11.42
C SER A 581 -35.17 -6.82 -11.93
N ILE A 582 -36.10 -7.52 -12.60
CA ILE A 582 -37.38 -6.94 -13.04
C ILE A 582 -38.26 -6.58 -11.83
N LYS A 583 -38.37 -7.46 -10.82
CA LYS A 583 -39.13 -7.17 -9.60
C LYS A 583 -38.57 -5.95 -8.87
N ASN A 584 -37.26 -5.90 -8.65
CA ASN A 584 -36.57 -4.76 -8.03
C ASN A 584 -36.78 -3.47 -8.84
N PHE A 585 -36.66 -3.53 -10.18
CA PHE A 585 -36.94 -2.38 -11.04
C PHE A 585 -38.37 -1.87 -10.87
N ILE A 586 -39.37 -2.76 -10.82
CA ILE A 586 -40.78 -2.37 -10.70
C ILE A 586 -41.11 -1.83 -9.31
N SER A 587 -40.52 -2.37 -8.25
CA SER A 587 -40.77 -1.90 -6.87
C SER A 587 -40.03 -0.60 -6.51
N GLU A 588 -38.80 -0.42 -7.02
CA GLU A 588 -37.94 0.72 -6.65
C GLU A 588 -37.99 1.89 -7.63
N ILE A 589 -38.26 1.64 -8.93
CA ILE A 589 -38.13 2.65 -10.00
C ILE A 589 -39.44 2.79 -10.78
N GLY A 590 -39.93 1.71 -11.41
CA GLY A 590 -41.08 1.75 -12.31
C GLY A 590 -40.83 2.53 -13.62
N ILE A 591 -41.90 2.75 -14.40
CA ILE A 591 -41.87 3.56 -15.63
C ILE A 591 -43.16 4.37 -15.69
N PHE A 592 -43.04 5.69 -15.55
CA PHE A 592 -44.19 6.60 -15.58
C PHE A 592 -44.83 6.64 -16.99
N GLY A 593 -46.16 6.57 -17.05
CA GLY A 593 -46.94 6.50 -18.27
C GLY A 593 -46.90 5.15 -19.01
N LYS A 594 -46.31 4.10 -18.41
CA LYS A 594 -46.26 2.72 -18.95
C LYS A 594 -46.66 1.67 -17.89
N GLU A 595 -47.40 2.08 -16.86
CA GLU A 595 -47.82 1.27 -15.70
C GLU A 595 -48.60 0.02 -16.12
N ALA A 596 -49.51 0.14 -17.09
CA ALA A 596 -50.29 -0.98 -17.61
C ALA A 596 -49.43 -2.04 -18.33
N ALA A 597 -48.28 -1.66 -18.89
CA ALA A 597 -47.32 -2.62 -19.47
C ALA A 597 -46.52 -3.33 -18.37
N LEU A 598 -46.13 -2.62 -17.31
CA LEU A 598 -45.49 -3.21 -16.13
C LEU A 598 -46.42 -4.18 -15.40
N ALA A 599 -47.70 -3.84 -15.23
CA ALA A 599 -48.69 -4.73 -14.62
C ALA A 599 -48.80 -6.08 -15.35
N LYS A 600 -48.83 -6.06 -16.70
CA LYS A 600 -48.82 -7.27 -17.54
C LYS A 600 -47.53 -8.10 -17.35
N VAL A 601 -46.38 -7.43 -17.27
CA VAL A 601 -45.08 -8.08 -17.03
C VAL A 601 -45.02 -8.72 -15.63
N THR A 602 -45.54 -8.04 -14.59
CA THR A 602 -45.62 -8.54 -13.22
C THR A 602 -46.53 -9.77 -13.11
N ALA A 603 -47.73 -9.71 -13.70
CA ALA A 603 -48.67 -10.85 -13.73
C ALA A 603 -48.01 -12.09 -14.35
N ALA A 604 -47.38 -11.93 -15.52
CA ALA A 604 -46.70 -13.03 -16.21
C ALA A 604 -45.51 -13.62 -15.42
N ILE A 605 -44.84 -12.83 -14.57
CA ILE A 605 -43.77 -13.31 -13.67
C ILE A 605 -44.32 -14.08 -12.47
N SER A 606 -45.52 -13.74 -12.00
CA SER A 606 -46.20 -14.44 -10.90
C SER A 606 -46.84 -15.75 -11.32
N GLU A 607 -47.41 -15.82 -12.53
CA GLU A 607 -48.07 -17.03 -13.06
C GLU A 607 -47.10 -18.12 -13.51
N LYS A 608 -45.92 -17.75 -14.04
CA LYS A 608 -44.93 -18.72 -14.53
C LYS A 608 -43.80 -18.94 -13.53
N ARG A 609 -43.46 -20.20 -13.30
CA ARG A 609 -42.27 -20.60 -12.53
C ARG A 609 -40.99 -20.37 -13.36
N TYR A 610 -40.53 -19.13 -13.40
CA TYR A 610 -39.39 -18.70 -14.22
C TYR A 610 -38.10 -19.49 -13.94
N GLN A 611 -37.66 -20.25 -14.94
CA GLN A 611 -36.31 -20.83 -14.96
C GLN A 611 -35.31 -19.80 -15.49
N THR A 612 -34.99 -18.79 -14.67
CA THR A 612 -33.85 -17.90 -14.96
C THR A 612 -32.54 -18.70 -14.94
N ASN A 613 -31.93 -18.87 -16.11
CA ASN A 613 -30.56 -19.36 -16.28
C ASN A 613 -29.55 -18.20 -16.21
N ARG A 614 -29.76 -17.27 -15.27
CA ARG A 614 -28.93 -16.08 -15.01
C ARG A 614 -28.55 -16.04 -13.53
N ASP A 615 -27.45 -15.38 -13.21
CA ASP A 615 -26.83 -15.39 -11.87
C ASP A 615 -26.55 -16.83 -11.36
N LEU A 616 -25.93 -17.62 -12.25
CA LEU A 616 -25.54 -19.01 -11.97
C LEU A 616 -24.08 -19.05 -11.51
N ILE A 617 -23.83 -19.73 -10.39
CA ILE A 617 -22.47 -20.06 -9.95
C ILE A 617 -21.87 -21.04 -10.97
N PRO A 618 -20.65 -20.78 -11.51
CA PRO A 618 -20.03 -21.59 -12.55
C PRO A 618 -19.93 -23.09 -12.21
N VAL A 619 -19.93 -23.96 -13.23
CA VAL A 619 -20.14 -25.42 -13.11
C VAL A 619 -19.09 -26.08 -12.20
N GLU A 620 -17.89 -25.53 -12.18
CA GLU A 620 -16.74 -25.98 -11.40
C GLU A 620 -17.02 -25.93 -9.88
N ILE A 621 -18.11 -25.28 -9.43
CA ILE A 621 -18.54 -25.30 -8.03
C ILE A 621 -18.86 -26.72 -7.54
N TRP A 622 -19.25 -27.61 -8.45
CA TRP A 622 -19.48 -29.01 -8.11
C TRP A 622 -18.22 -29.71 -7.57
N GLU A 623 -17.02 -29.24 -7.89
CA GLU A 623 -15.76 -29.75 -7.33
C GLU A 623 -15.67 -29.44 -5.83
N GLN A 624 -16.01 -28.21 -5.42
CA GLN A 624 -16.01 -27.80 -4.01
C GLN A 624 -17.10 -28.54 -3.22
N ILE A 625 -18.30 -28.68 -3.80
CA ILE A 625 -19.40 -29.43 -3.18
C ILE A 625 -19.03 -30.92 -3.08
N ALA A 626 -18.32 -31.48 -4.07
CA ALA A 626 -17.85 -32.86 -4.04
C ALA A 626 -16.83 -33.09 -2.91
N ALA A 627 -15.88 -32.16 -2.74
CA ALA A 627 -14.93 -32.18 -1.65
C ALA A 627 -15.63 -32.08 -0.28
N ALA A 628 -16.52 -31.10 -0.10
CA ALA A 628 -17.27 -30.91 1.15
C ALA A 628 -18.23 -32.08 1.48
N LYS A 629 -18.75 -32.79 0.47
CA LYS A 629 -19.58 -33.99 0.64
C LYS A 629 -18.79 -35.23 1.12
N GLY A 630 -17.49 -35.30 0.83
CA GLY A 630 -16.68 -36.49 1.09
C GLY A 630 -17.33 -37.76 0.49
N ASN A 631 -17.48 -38.80 1.31
CA ASN A 631 -17.99 -40.12 0.91
C ASN A 631 -19.53 -40.23 0.82
N GLU A 632 -20.32 -39.21 1.24
CA GLU A 632 -21.79 -39.27 1.14
C GLU A 632 -22.23 -39.41 -0.33
N SER A 633 -23.30 -40.18 -0.61
CA SER A 633 -23.82 -40.29 -1.97
C SER A 633 -24.56 -39.01 -2.38
N TRP A 634 -24.50 -38.64 -3.67
CA TRP A 634 -25.19 -37.45 -4.17
C TRP A 634 -26.72 -37.49 -3.96
N SER A 635 -27.31 -38.69 -3.93
CA SER A 635 -28.71 -38.91 -3.61
C SER A 635 -29.02 -38.71 -2.11
N SER A 636 -28.15 -39.20 -1.22
CA SER A 636 -28.25 -38.94 0.23
C SER A 636 -28.20 -37.45 0.52
N LEU A 637 -27.18 -36.76 0.00
CA LEU A 637 -27.04 -35.31 0.18
C LEU A 637 -28.26 -34.55 -0.35
N ALA A 638 -28.76 -34.92 -1.53
CA ALA A 638 -29.92 -34.25 -2.12
C ALA A 638 -31.23 -34.53 -1.35
N GLN A 639 -31.39 -35.72 -0.77
CA GLN A 639 -32.52 -36.06 0.11
C GLN A 639 -32.44 -35.27 1.43
N ARG A 640 -31.25 -35.24 2.05
CA ARG A 640 -30.96 -34.49 3.29
C ARG A 640 -31.12 -32.98 3.12
N ALA A 641 -30.83 -32.46 1.93
CA ALA A 641 -31.06 -31.09 1.52
C ALA A 641 -32.50 -30.80 1.00
N GLY A 642 -33.43 -31.77 1.06
CA GLY A 642 -34.84 -31.56 0.69
C GLY A 642 -35.10 -31.33 -0.82
N ILE A 643 -34.19 -31.74 -1.71
CA ILE A 643 -34.30 -31.51 -3.15
C ILE A 643 -35.27 -32.53 -3.77
N LYS A 644 -36.42 -32.05 -4.29
CA LYS A 644 -37.51 -32.89 -4.84
C LYS A 644 -37.15 -33.86 -5.97
N SER A 645 -35.97 -33.72 -6.59
CA SER A 645 -35.42 -34.66 -7.58
C SER A 645 -34.02 -35.07 -7.14
N TYR A 646 -33.97 -35.88 -6.10
CA TYR A 646 -32.73 -36.27 -5.40
C TYR A 646 -31.89 -37.30 -6.17
N THR A 647 -32.50 -38.10 -7.05
CA THR A 647 -31.82 -39.16 -7.81
C THR A 647 -30.93 -38.63 -8.95
N ASN A 648 -31.20 -37.45 -9.51
CA ASN A 648 -30.38 -36.86 -10.57
C ASN A 648 -30.27 -35.34 -10.46
N ILE A 649 -29.32 -34.89 -9.63
CA ILE A 649 -29.11 -33.45 -9.40
C ILE A 649 -28.27 -32.73 -10.48
N HIS A 650 -27.79 -33.45 -11.50
CA HIS A 650 -26.93 -32.98 -12.61
C HIS A 650 -25.54 -32.45 -12.18
N VAL A 651 -24.88 -33.16 -11.25
CA VAL A 651 -23.50 -32.91 -10.80
C VAL A 651 -22.56 -32.71 -12.00
N GLY A 652 -21.71 -31.68 -11.95
CA GLY A 652 -20.66 -31.41 -12.94
C GLY A 652 -21.14 -31.06 -14.36
N LYS A 653 -22.45 -31.08 -14.63
CA LYS A 653 -23.03 -30.83 -15.97
C LYS A 653 -23.87 -29.56 -16.07
N ARG A 654 -24.33 -28.99 -14.95
CA ARG A 654 -25.15 -27.77 -14.93
C ARG A 654 -24.65 -26.79 -13.87
N ALA A 655 -24.53 -25.52 -14.24
CA ALA A 655 -24.22 -24.44 -13.30
C ALA A 655 -25.33 -24.30 -12.25
N LEU A 656 -24.98 -23.91 -11.02
CA LEU A 656 -25.91 -23.90 -9.88
C LEU A 656 -26.56 -22.54 -9.67
N LYS A 657 -27.84 -22.54 -9.29
CA LYS A 657 -28.50 -21.37 -8.71
C LYS A 657 -28.01 -21.14 -7.29
N ARG A 658 -27.91 -19.89 -6.86
CA ARG A 658 -27.56 -19.50 -5.47
C ARG A 658 -28.39 -20.19 -4.41
N GLU A 659 -29.72 -20.16 -4.55
CA GLU A 659 -30.66 -20.87 -3.66
C GLU A 659 -30.31 -22.36 -3.51
N ARG A 660 -29.93 -23.01 -4.62
CA ARG A 660 -29.59 -24.44 -4.63
C ARG A 660 -28.19 -24.70 -4.07
N LEU A 661 -27.25 -23.79 -4.27
CA LEU A 661 -25.94 -23.82 -3.60
C LEU A 661 -26.12 -23.64 -2.09
N TRP A 662 -26.91 -22.67 -1.65
CA TRP A 662 -27.25 -22.43 -0.25
C TRP A 662 -27.86 -23.66 0.40
N ILE A 663 -28.90 -24.24 -0.19
CA ILE A 663 -29.55 -25.47 0.30
C ILE A 663 -28.55 -26.63 0.45
N LEU A 664 -27.65 -26.82 -0.52
CA LEU A 664 -26.60 -27.85 -0.43
C LEU A 664 -25.53 -27.50 0.61
N ALA A 665 -25.15 -26.22 0.75
CA ALA A 665 -24.13 -25.75 1.67
C ALA A 665 -24.60 -25.71 3.14
N THR A 666 -25.89 -25.46 3.38
CA THR A 666 -26.53 -25.63 4.70
C THR A 666 -26.61 -27.12 5.06
N ALA A 667 -26.95 -28.00 4.12
CA ALA A 667 -26.89 -29.44 4.38
C ALA A 667 -25.45 -29.92 4.65
N LEU A 668 -24.45 -29.39 3.96
CA LEU A 668 -23.03 -29.72 4.19
C LEU A 668 -22.38 -29.00 5.38
N ASP A 669 -23.13 -28.16 6.10
CA ASP A 669 -22.64 -27.24 7.15
C ASP A 669 -21.36 -26.48 6.75
N ASN A 670 -21.26 -26.09 5.48
CA ASN A 670 -20.06 -25.51 4.90
C ASN A 670 -20.20 -23.98 4.77
N LEU A 671 -19.69 -23.25 5.77
CA LEU A 671 -19.78 -21.78 5.83
C LEU A 671 -19.22 -21.08 4.57
N PRO A 672 -18.05 -21.43 3.99
CA PRO A 672 -17.56 -20.82 2.75
C PRO A 672 -18.52 -20.94 1.55
N LEU A 673 -19.16 -22.10 1.38
CA LEU A 673 -20.16 -22.30 0.32
C LEU A 673 -21.46 -21.52 0.58
N GLN A 674 -21.84 -21.32 1.86
CA GLN A 674 -22.96 -20.46 2.24
C GLN A 674 -22.65 -18.98 1.95
N GLN A 675 -21.44 -18.51 2.30
CA GLN A 675 -20.96 -17.16 1.98
C GLN A 675 -20.94 -16.90 0.47
N LEU A 676 -20.38 -17.82 -0.32
CA LEU A 676 -20.37 -17.73 -1.79
C LEU A 676 -21.79 -17.72 -2.40
N ALA A 677 -22.73 -18.50 -1.84
CA ALA A 677 -24.12 -18.44 -2.29
C ALA A 677 -24.75 -17.06 -2.05
N ASN A 678 -24.40 -16.41 -0.93
CA ASN A 678 -24.87 -15.08 -0.54
C ASN A 678 -23.95 -13.92 -0.99
N SER A 679 -23.01 -14.16 -1.92
CA SER A 679 -22.01 -13.17 -2.35
C SER A 679 -22.59 -11.96 -3.09
N ASP A 680 -21.93 -10.80 -2.96
CA ASP A 680 -22.18 -9.63 -3.81
C ASP A 680 -21.50 -9.71 -5.19
N VAL A 681 -20.80 -10.82 -5.48
CA VAL A 681 -20.15 -11.10 -6.78
C VAL A 681 -21.09 -11.84 -7.73
N TYR A 682 -21.19 -11.37 -8.97
CA TYR A 682 -21.78 -12.05 -10.13
C TYR A 682 -20.68 -12.66 -11.01
N TRP A 683 -20.96 -13.81 -11.62
CA TRP A 683 -20.00 -14.53 -12.49
C TRP A 683 -20.35 -14.31 -13.96
N ASP A 684 -19.73 -13.31 -14.57
CA ASP A 684 -19.98 -12.95 -15.97
C ASP A 684 -18.92 -13.53 -16.91
N GLU A 685 -19.29 -13.77 -18.16
CA GLU A 685 -18.46 -14.49 -19.13
C GLU A 685 -17.71 -13.54 -20.07
N ILE A 686 -16.43 -13.80 -20.34
CA ILE A 686 -15.63 -13.04 -21.29
C ILE A 686 -16.11 -13.34 -22.71
N LEU A 687 -16.52 -12.31 -23.46
CA LEU A 687 -16.89 -12.37 -24.87
C LEU A 687 -15.74 -12.01 -25.82
N SER A 688 -14.90 -11.04 -25.45
CA SER A 688 -13.73 -10.67 -26.24
C SER A 688 -12.59 -10.16 -25.37
N ILE A 689 -11.37 -10.36 -25.88
CA ILE A 689 -10.11 -9.80 -25.38
C ILE A 689 -9.44 -9.17 -26.59
N GLU A 690 -9.42 -7.84 -26.67
CA GLU A 690 -8.98 -7.08 -27.85
C GLU A 690 -7.79 -6.18 -27.48
N SER A 691 -6.69 -6.20 -28.24
CA SER A 691 -5.60 -5.26 -28.01
C SER A 691 -6.01 -3.85 -28.47
N VAL A 692 -5.87 -2.87 -27.58
CA VAL A 692 -6.22 -1.44 -27.83
C VAL A 692 -4.97 -0.63 -28.21
N GLY A 693 -3.78 -1.22 -28.05
CA GLY A 693 -2.50 -0.54 -28.20
C GLY A 693 -2.02 0.12 -26.91
N ASN A 694 -1.10 1.07 -27.04
CA ASN A 694 -0.40 1.68 -25.91
C ASN A 694 -1.19 2.85 -25.30
N LYS A 695 -1.52 2.75 -24.01
CA LYS A 695 -2.22 3.80 -23.22
C LYS A 695 -1.47 4.09 -21.92
N GLN A 696 -1.66 5.28 -21.36
CA GLN A 696 -1.27 5.57 -19.98
C GLN A 696 -2.05 4.67 -19.01
N VAL A 697 -1.35 4.08 -18.05
CA VAL A 697 -1.92 3.17 -17.05
C VAL A 697 -1.54 3.57 -15.63
N TYR A 698 -2.44 3.26 -14.69
CA TYR A 698 -2.33 3.55 -13.28
C TYR A 698 -2.64 2.28 -12.45
N ASP A 699 -2.18 2.23 -11.20
CA ASP A 699 -2.45 1.17 -10.21
C ASP A 699 -2.77 1.83 -8.85
N LEU A 700 -3.36 1.08 -7.91
CA LEU A 700 -3.66 1.52 -6.55
C LEU A 700 -3.27 0.41 -5.57
N THR A 701 -2.40 0.72 -4.62
CA THR A 701 -2.09 -0.19 -3.51
C THR A 701 -3.15 -0.05 -2.43
N ILE A 702 -3.82 -1.16 -2.11
CA ILE A 702 -4.88 -1.24 -1.10
C ILE A 702 -4.38 -2.10 0.06
N PRO A 703 -4.37 -1.59 1.31
CA PRO A 703 -4.02 -2.41 2.47
C PRO A 703 -5.06 -3.53 2.71
N GLU A 704 -4.63 -4.63 3.34
CA GLU A 704 -5.43 -5.80 3.75
C GLU A 704 -6.06 -6.62 2.60
N THR A 705 -6.93 -6.01 1.79
CA THR A 705 -7.74 -6.71 0.77
C THR A 705 -7.01 -6.89 -0.55
N HIS A 706 -5.98 -6.08 -0.82
CA HIS A 706 -5.12 -6.12 -2.01
C HIS A 706 -5.83 -5.98 -3.37
N ASN A 707 -7.13 -5.66 -3.36
CA ASN A 707 -8.02 -5.60 -4.51
C ASN A 707 -8.94 -4.37 -4.44
N PHE A 708 -9.36 -3.85 -5.60
CA PHE A 708 -10.34 -2.77 -5.70
C PHE A 708 -11.19 -2.95 -6.96
N ILE A 709 -12.35 -2.28 -7.00
CA ILE A 709 -13.27 -2.31 -8.14
C ILE A 709 -13.01 -1.14 -9.10
N ALA A 710 -12.79 -1.44 -10.37
CA ALA A 710 -12.79 -0.47 -11.47
C ALA A 710 -13.57 -1.02 -12.66
N ASN A 711 -14.32 -0.17 -13.38
CA ASN A 711 -15.27 -0.57 -14.43
C ASN A 711 -16.14 -1.79 -14.04
N ASP A 712 -16.49 -1.90 -12.75
CA ASP A 712 -17.17 -3.03 -12.13
C ASP A 712 -16.41 -4.40 -12.21
N ILE A 713 -15.09 -4.47 -11.93
CA ILE A 713 -14.20 -5.68 -11.90
C ILE A 713 -13.02 -5.56 -10.87
N CYS A 714 -12.42 -6.66 -10.32
CA CYS A 714 -11.45 -6.72 -9.17
C CYS A 714 -9.95 -7.20 -9.48
N VAL A 715 -8.92 -7.04 -8.57
CA VAL A 715 -7.39 -7.25 -8.77
C VAL A 715 -6.52 -7.97 -7.62
N HIS A 716 -5.19 -8.36 -7.73
CA HIS A 716 -4.29 -8.97 -6.64
C HIS A 716 -2.72 -9.02 -6.89
N ASN A 717 -1.76 -9.22 -5.90
CA ASN A 717 -0.27 -9.56 -6.10
C ASN A 717 0.61 -10.23 -4.94
N THR A 718 1.96 -10.43 -5.13
CA THR A 718 3.15 -10.90 -4.29
C THR A 718 3.72 -12.36 -4.51
N ALA A 719 5.07 -12.61 -4.56
CA ALA A 719 5.66 -13.95 -4.94
C ALA A 719 7.12 -14.37 -4.55
N PHE A 720 8.21 -13.61 -4.83
CA PHE A 720 9.59 -14.17 -4.92
C PHE A 720 10.21 -14.74 -3.62
N CYS A 721 10.20 -13.98 -2.52
CA CYS A 721 10.95 -14.38 -1.31
C CYS A 721 10.41 -15.64 -0.62
N LEU A 722 9.12 -15.98 -0.81
CA LEU A 722 8.54 -17.22 -0.29
C LEU A 722 9.20 -18.46 -0.88
N ASN A 723 9.61 -18.40 -2.14
CA ASN A 723 10.26 -19.52 -2.81
C ASN A 723 11.70 -19.74 -2.28
N LEU A 724 12.38 -18.64 -1.93
CA LEU A 724 13.73 -18.66 -1.37
C LEU A 724 13.74 -19.20 0.08
N ALA A 725 12.79 -18.76 0.91
CA ALA A 725 12.57 -19.29 2.25
C ALA A 725 12.26 -20.81 2.23
N HIS A 726 11.41 -21.24 1.29
CA HIS A 726 11.08 -22.65 1.09
C HIS A 726 12.31 -23.50 0.73
N ASN A 727 13.14 -23.09 -0.24
CA ASN A 727 14.30 -23.85 -0.67
C ASN A 727 15.30 -24.10 0.48
N ILE A 728 15.57 -23.08 1.31
CA ILE A 728 16.51 -23.19 2.44
C ILE A 728 15.99 -24.15 3.51
N ALA A 729 14.72 -24.03 3.88
CA ALA A 729 14.11 -24.91 4.88
C ALA A 729 13.97 -26.37 4.38
N ALA A 730 13.70 -26.57 3.08
CA ALA A 730 13.56 -27.90 2.48
C ALA A 730 14.91 -28.60 2.29
N GLY A 731 15.89 -27.90 1.71
CA GLY A 731 17.20 -28.48 1.36
C GLY A 731 18.13 -28.68 2.55
N TYR A 732 18.14 -27.74 3.50
CA TYR A 732 19.13 -27.71 4.59
C TYR A 732 18.53 -27.94 5.98
N LYS A 733 17.21 -28.06 6.11
CA LYS A 733 16.48 -28.25 7.38
C LYS A 733 16.85 -27.23 8.47
N LEU A 734 17.23 -26.01 8.07
CA LEU A 734 17.55 -24.91 8.99
C LEU A 734 16.29 -24.08 9.29
N PRO A 735 16.04 -23.66 10.55
CA PRO A 735 14.87 -22.85 10.89
C PRO A 735 14.83 -21.51 10.16
N VAL A 736 13.73 -21.22 9.47
CA VAL A 736 13.50 -19.97 8.74
C VAL A 736 12.35 -19.20 9.38
N ALA A 737 12.57 -17.92 9.71
CA ALA A 737 11.54 -17.02 10.22
C ALA A 737 11.06 -16.07 9.11
N VAL A 738 9.75 -15.87 8.99
CA VAL A 738 9.11 -14.97 8.01
C VAL A 738 8.20 -13.99 8.74
N PHE A 739 8.59 -12.72 8.75
CA PHE A 739 7.81 -11.60 9.28
C PHE A 739 7.02 -10.96 8.15
N SER A 740 5.70 -11.09 8.21
CA SER A 740 4.78 -10.72 7.14
C SER A 740 3.90 -9.54 7.55
N LEU A 741 4.28 -8.35 7.10
CA LEU A 741 3.58 -7.10 7.34
C LEU A 741 2.54 -6.80 6.24
N GLU A 742 2.75 -7.32 5.02
CA GLU A 742 1.82 -7.13 3.88
C GLU A 742 0.67 -8.16 3.83
N MET A 743 0.89 -9.36 4.38
CA MET A 743 0.00 -10.53 4.17
C MET A 743 -0.23 -11.34 5.44
N SER A 744 -1.39 -12.01 5.55
CA SER A 744 -1.63 -12.95 6.65
C SER A 744 -0.90 -14.28 6.45
N LYS A 745 -0.62 -14.98 7.55
CA LYS A 745 0.04 -16.30 7.55
C LYS A 745 -0.69 -17.33 6.70
N GLU A 746 -2.03 -17.32 6.67
CA GLU A 746 -2.82 -18.26 5.86
C GLU A 746 -2.58 -18.04 4.36
N GLN A 747 -2.46 -16.77 3.93
CA GLN A 747 -2.20 -16.44 2.53
C GLN A 747 -0.79 -16.86 2.09
N LEU A 748 0.19 -16.78 3.00
CA LEU A 748 1.55 -17.28 2.76
C LEU A 748 1.59 -18.81 2.69
N VAL A 749 0.96 -19.50 3.64
CA VAL A 749 0.87 -20.97 3.66
C VAL A 749 0.17 -21.51 2.41
N GLN A 750 -0.92 -20.88 1.95
CA GLN A 750 -1.58 -21.25 0.70
C GLN A 750 -0.66 -21.12 -0.52
N ARG A 751 0.25 -20.14 -0.54
CA ARG A 751 1.24 -19.97 -1.63
C ARG A 751 2.36 -21.00 -1.57
N LEU A 752 2.84 -21.33 -0.37
CA LEU A 752 3.82 -22.40 -0.18
C LEU A 752 3.25 -23.75 -0.64
N LEU A 753 2.01 -24.09 -0.25
CA LEU A 753 1.30 -25.28 -0.71
C LEU A 753 1.09 -25.28 -2.24
N ALA A 754 0.77 -24.12 -2.84
CA ALA A 754 0.57 -23.99 -4.29
C ALA A 754 1.87 -24.25 -5.08
N SER A 755 2.95 -23.59 -4.65
CA SER A 755 4.29 -23.76 -5.19
C SER A 755 4.77 -25.21 -5.07
N GLU A 756 4.49 -25.87 -3.94
CA GLU A 756 5.02 -27.21 -3.69
C GLU A 756 4.19 -28.33 -4.31
N ALA A 757 2.87 -28.30 -4.18
CA ALA A 757 2.01 -29.29 -4.83
C ALA A 757 1.95 -29.12 -6.37
N GLN A 758 2.53 -28.05 -6.93
CA GLN A 758 2.38 -27.60 -8.32
C GLN A 758 0.90 -27.46 -8.71
N ILE A 759 0.12 -26.90 -7.77
CA ILE A 759 -1.31 -26.61 -7.93
C ILE A 759 -1.43 -25.08 -7.97
N GLU A 760 -2.04 -24.54 -9.01
CA GLU A 760 -2.27 -23.09 -9.12
C GLU A 760 -3.00 -22.56 -7.87
N SER A 761 -2.50 -21.48 -7.28
CA SER A 761 -2.88 -21.03 -5.93
C SER A 761 -4.37 -20.74 -5.74
N GLY A 762 -5.08 -20.44 -6.83
CA GLY A 762 -6.53 -20.30 -6.83
C GLY A 762 -7.27 -21.60 -6.49
N TYR A 763 -6.82 -22.75 -6.98
CA TYR A 763 -7.44 -24.04 -6.70
C TYR A 763 -7.35 -24.40 -5.20
N LEU A 764 -6.23 -24.09 -4.54
CA LEU A 764 -6.09 -24.29 -3.09
C LEU A 764 -6.95 -23.30 -2.29
N ARG A 765 -6.91 -22.00 -2.63
CA ARG A 765 -7.74 -20.97 -1.99
C ARG A 765 -9.24 -21.27 -2.10
N THR A 766 -9.65 -21.89 -3.20
CA THR A 766 -11.05 -22.23 -3.48
C THR A 766 -11.42 -23.68 -3.13
N GLY A 767 -10.52 -24.47 -2.52
CA GLY A 767 -10.79 -25.86 -2.11
C GLY A 767 -11.04 -26.86 -3.26
N ARG A 768 -10.62 -26.52 -4.48
CA ARG A 768 -10.85 -27.30 -5.71
C ARG A 768 -9.71 -28.25 -6.01
N ILE A 769 -9.54 -29.26 -5.18
CA ILE A 769 -8.47 -30.24 -5.34
C ILE A 769 -9.10 -31.52 -5.92
N SER A 770 -8.74 -31.86 -7.16
CA SER A 770 -9.16 -33.14 -7.77
C SER A 770 -8.54 -34.34 -7.03
N GLN A 771 -9.14 -35.53 -7.12
CA GLN A 771 -8.59 -36.73 -6.47
C GLN A 771 -7.13 -37.03 -6.88
N THR A 772 -6.76 -36.72 -8.13
CA THR A 772 -5.38 -36.80 -8.64
C THR A 772 -4.44 -35.71 -8.10
N GLN A 773 -4.96 -34.60 -7.59
CA GLN A 773 -4.20 -33.51 -6.96
C GLN A 773 -4.12 -33.65 -5.43
N TRP A 774 -5.00 -34.45 -4.81
CA TRP A 774 -4.92 -34.75 -3.37
C TRP A 774 -3.63 -35.48 -2.98
N GLU A 775 -3.09 -36.33 -3.85
CA GLU A 775 -1.82 -37.01 -3.60
C GLU A 775 -0.60 -36.05 -3.67
N PRO A 776 -0.43 -35.20 -4.71
CA PRO A 776 0.52 -34.08 -4.67
C PRO A 776 0.34 -33.15 -3.47
N LEU A 777 -0.89 -32.77 -3.13
CA LEU A 777 -1.16 -31.87 -2.01
C LEU A 777 -0.86 -32.52 -0.65
N SER A 778 -1.23 -33.78 -0.44
CA SER A 778 -0.92 -34.49 0.80
C SER A 778 0.59 -34.66 0.97
N ARG A 779 1.33 -34.94 -0.11
CA ARG A 779 2.80 -34.94 -0.10
C ARG A 779 3.37 -33.56 0.23
N ALA A 780 2.85 -32.50 -0.38
CA ALA A 780 3.26 -31.13 -0.07
C ALA A 780 2.95 -30.73 1.39
N ILE A 781 1.83 -31.17 1.96
CA ILE A 781 1.47 -30.95 3.38
C ILE A 781 2.45 -31.71 4.28
N SER A 782 2.75 -32.98 4.01
CA SER A 782 3.75 -33.74 4.78
C SER A 782 5.13 -33.08 4.72
N LEU A 783 5.60 -32.71 3.53
CA LEU A 783 6.88 -32.02 3.34
C LEU A 783 6.92 -30.68 4.10
N LEU A 784 5.91 -29.82 3.92
CA LEU A 784 5.86 -28.52 4.58
C LEU A 784 5.66 -28.62 6.09
N SER A 785 5.02 -29.68 6.60
CA SER A 785 4.87 -29.94 8.04
C SER A 785 6.16 -30.42 8.71
N GLU A 786 7.09 -31.01 7.95
CA GLU A 786 8.42 -31.38 8.42
C GLU A 786 9.45 -30.24 8.27
N MET A 787 9.11 -29.18 7.52
CA MET A 787 9.99 -28.05 7.28
C MET A 787 9.93 -27.03 8.44
N PRO A 788 11.07 -26.57 8.96
CA PRO A 788 11.13 -25.63 10.08
C PRO A 788 10.91 -24.18 9.62
N VAL A 789 9.74 -23.89 9.04
CA VAL A 789 9.33 -22.54 8.62
C VAL A 789 8.36 -21.94 9.64
N PHE A 790 8.69 -20.78 10.18
CA PHE A 790 7.92 -20.07 11.21
C PHE A 790 7.46 -18.73 10.64
N ILE A 791 6.17 -18.42 10.76
CA ILE A 791 5.56 -17.21 10.20
C ILE A 791 4.93 -16.40 11.32
N ASP A 792 5.24 -15.11 11.37
CA ASP A 792 4.59 -14.12 12.22
C ASP A 792 3.96 -13.03 11.33
N ASP A 793 2.66 -12.76 11.53
CA ASP A 793 1.87 -11.77 10.79
C ASP A 793 1.39 -10.61 11.68
N THR A 794 2.15 -10.28 12.74
CA THR A 794 1.84 -9.17 13.65
C THR A 794 2.04 -7.81 12.96
N PRO A 795 1.01 -6.96 12.87
CA PRO A 795 1.13 -5.63 12.28
C PRO A 795 2.02 -4.73 13.14
N ASN A 796 2.72 -3.80 12.49
CA ASN A 796 3.58 -2.76 13.10
C ASN A 796 4.66 -3.30 14.08
N ILE A 797 5.14 -4.53 13.88
CA ILE A 797 6.18 -5.14 14.72
C ILE A 797 7.51 -4.35 14.67
N THR A 798 8.08 -4.09 15.85
CA THR A 798 9.37 -3.40 15.98
C THR A 798 10.55 -4.35 15.78
N VAL A 799 11.73 -3.81 15.44
CA VAL A 799 12.96 -4.62 15.34
C VAL A 799 13.33 -5.30 16.67
N THR A 800 13.01 -4.69 17.81
CA THR A 800 13.26 -5.29 19.13
C THR A 800 12.35 -6.51 19.39
N GLN A 801 11.06 -6.43 19.04
CA GLN A 801 10.14 -7.57 19.12
C GLN A 801 10.56 -8.70 18.18
N MET A 802 10.91 -8.38 16.92
CA MET A 802 11.47 -9.38 15.99
C MET A 802 12.75 -10.03 16.53
N ARG A 803 13.62 -9.26 17.21
CA ARG A 803 14.83 -9.77 17.87
C ARG A 803 14.49 -10.75 19.00
N SER A 804 13.53 -10.43 19.87
CA SER A 804 13.10 -11.35 20.93
C SER A 804 12.52 -12.66 20.36
N GLN A 805 11.60 -12.55 19.40
CA GLN A 805 11.00 -13.73 18.77
C GLN A 805 12.04 -14.62 18.06
N ALA A 806 12.97 -14.03 17.29
CA ALA A 806 14.03 -14.78 16.61
C ALA A 806 14.99 -15.47 17.60
N ARG A 807 15.34 -14.82 18.72
CA ARG A 807 16.10 -15.44 19.82
C ARG A 807 15.35 -16.61 20.45
N LYS A 808 14.06 -16.42 20.76
CA LYS A 808 13.19 -17.44 21.34
C LYS A 808 13.11 -18.67 20.44
N LEU A 809 12.97 -18.47 19.12
CA LEU A 809 12.98 -19.54 18.14
C LEU A 809 14.32 -20.29 18.11
N GLN A 810 15.44 -19.57 18.10
CA GLN A 810 16.79 -20.16 18.13
C GLN A 810 17.03 -21.01 19.40
N ALA A 811 16.54 -20.53 20.55
CA ALA A 811 16.62 -21.25 21.82
C ALA A 811 15.72 -22.50 21.84
N GLN A 812 14.49 -22.42 21.33
CA GLN A 812 13.54 -23.54 21.27
C GLN A 812 14.01 -24.67 20.33
N GLN A 813 14.58 -24.32 19.17
CA GLN A 813 15.05 -25.29 18.18
C GLN A 813 16.45 -25.84 18.46
N ASN A 814 17.14 -25.33 19.50
CA ASN A 814 18.52 -25.68 19.87
C ASN A 814 19.53 -25.72 18.69
N THR A 815 19.27 -24.89 17.67
CA THR A 815 19.97 -24.89 16.38
C THR A 815 20.09 -23.46 15.85
N GLN A 816 21.05 -23.21 14.97
CA GLN A 816 21.22 -21.88 14.36
C GLN A 816 20.15 -21.62 13.31
N LEU A 817 19.56 -20.41 13.33
CA LEU A 817 18.63 -19.97 12.29
C LEU A 817 19.29 -20.02 10.90
N GLY A 818 18.51 -20.39 9.88
CA GLY A 818 18.92 -20.43 8.48
C GLY A 818 18.70 -19.09 7.75
N LEU A 819 17.55 -18.45 7.98
CA LEU A 819 17.19 -17.20 7.30
C LEU A 819 16.11 -16.45 8.10
N ILE A 820 16.15 -15.12 8.07
CA ILE A 820 15.03 -14.25 8.45
C ILE A 820 14.55 -13.50 7.20
N VAL A 821 13.25 -13.48 6.93
CA VAL A 821 12.61 -12.73 5.84
C VAL A 821 11.66 -11.69 6.42
N ILE A 822 11.63 -10.47 5.86
CA ILE A 822 10.75 -9.36 6.27
C ILE A 822 10.05 -8.78 5.04
N ASP A 823 8.70 -8.79 5.03
CA ASP A 823 7.85 -8.40 3.90
C ASP A 823 6.76 -7.37 4.30
N TYR A 824 6.86 -6.06 4.03
CA TYR A 824 7.94 -5.32 3.39
C TYR A 824 8.44 -4.18 4.30
N LEU A 825 9.72 -3.80 4.14
CA LEU A 825 10.44 -2.91 5.04
C LEU A 825 9.81 -1.49 5.15
N GLN A 826 9.06 -1.05 4.13
CA GLN A 826 8.26 0.18 4.17
C GLN A 826 6.90 0.09 4.91
N LEU A 827 6.57 -0.99 5.62
CA LEU A 827 5.46 -1.01 6.60
C LEU A 827 5.92 -0.92 8.06
N MET A 828 7.22 -0.99 8.32
CA MET A 828 7.75 -0.85 9.67
C MET A 828 7.57 0.59 10.15
N GLU A 829 7.14 0.75 11.40
CA GLU A 829 7.06 2.04 12.10
C GLU A 829 8.18 2.18 13.13
N GLY A 830 8.58 3.42 13.39
CA GLY A 830 9.38 3.80 14.54
C GLY A 830 9.35 5.30 14.77
N ALA A 831 9.24 5.72 16.03
CA ALA A 831 9.06 7.12 16.43
C ALA A 831 10.00 8.11 15.70
N GLY A 832 9.41 9.10 15.01
CA GLY A 832 10.07 10.25 14.37
C GLY A 832 9.41 10.69 13.04
N ASP A 833 9.28 12.01 12.82
CA ASP A 833 8.57 12.63 11.67
C ASP A 833 9.20 12.43 10.26
N ASN A 834 10.28 11.64 10.12
CA ASN A 834 11.07 11.62 8.88
C ASN A 834 11.41 10.19 8.39
N ARG A 835 10.59 9.70 7.45
CA ARG A 835 10.61 8.32 6.90
C ARG A 835 11.99 7.82 6.46
N VAL A 836 12.85 8.68 5.93
CA VAL A 836 14.20 8.30 5.47
C VAL A 836 15.17 8.02 6.64
N GLN A 837 15.07 8.80 7.71
CA GLN A 837 15.87 8.60 8.92
C GLN A 837 15.39 7.37 9.70
N GLU A 838 14.09 7.15 9.70
CA GLU A 838 13.43 5.96 10.22
C GLU A 838 13.89 4.68 9.47
N LEU A 839 13.82 4.67 8.13
CA LEU A 839 14.34 3.58 7.28
C LEU A 839 15.83 3.30 7.56
N SER A 840 16.65 4.34 7.71
CA SER A 840 18.09 4.20 8.00
C SER A 840 18.36 3.67 9.42
N ARG A 841 17.47 3.94 10.39
CA ARG A 841 17.50 3.33 11.73
C ARG A 841 17.06 1.86 11.67
N ILE A 842 16.06 1.54 10.86
CA ILE A 842 15.57 0.18 10.64
C ILE A 842 16.67 -0.69 10.00
N THR A 843 17.26 -0.29 8.86
CA THR A 843 18.33 -1.05 8.19
C THR A 843 19.51 -1.35 9.12
N ARG A 844 19.95 -0.37 9.90
CA ARG A 844 21.02 -0.54 10.89
C ARG A 844 20.63 -1.51 12.01
N SER A 845 19.40 -1.43 12.49
CA SER A 845 18.89 -2.32 13.55
C SER A 845 18.76 -3.76 13.04
N LEU A 846 18.39 -3.95 11.76
CA LEU A 846 18.35 -5.24 11.08
C LEU A 846 19.75 -5.81 10.80
N LYS A 847 20.74 -4.98 10.42
CA LYS A 847 22.14 -5.44 10.34
C LYS A 847 22.70 -5.80 11.73
N GLY A 848 22.27 -5.10 12.79
CA GLY A 848 22.54 -5.47 14.18
C GLY A 848 21.98 -6.86 14.52
N LEU A 849 20.69 -7.09 14.24
CA LEU A 849 20.01 -8.39 14.38
C LEU A 849 20.76 -9.52 13.64
N ALA A 850 21.13 -9.29 12.38
CA ALA A 850 21.85 -10.27 11.55
C ALA A 850 23.19 -10.69 12.19
N ARG A 851 23.99 -9.71 12.63
CA ARG A 851 25.28 -9.94 13.29
C ARG A 851 25.14 -10.66 14.64
N GLU A 852 24.17 -10.23 15.45
CA GLU A 852 23.95 -10.80 16.78
C GLU A 852 23.50 -12.26 16.73
N LEU A 853 22.58 -12.61 15.84
CA LEU A 853 22.05 -13.98 15.73
C LEU A 853 22.84 -14.87 14.76
N SER A 854 23.87 -14.33 14.10
CA SER A 854 24.67 -15.01 13.07
C SER A 854 23.82 -15.63 11.95
N VAL A 855 22.86 -14.85 11.45
CA VAL A 855 21.83 -15.27 10.46
C VAL A 855 21.78 -14.27 9.30
N PRO A 856 21.59 -14.69 8.04
CA PRO A 856 21.26 -13.77 6.97
C PRO A 856 19.84 -13.21 7.17
N VAL A 857 19.67 -11.92 6.91
CA VAL A 857 18.37 -11.22 6.98
C VAL A 857 18.02 -10.69 5.60
N ILE A 858 16.94 -11.18 4.99
CA ILE A 858 16.37 -10.65 3.75
C ILE A 858 15.26 -9.66 4.09
N ALA A 859 15.46 -8.40 3.70
CA ALA A 859 14.43 -7.37 3.75
C ALA A 859 13.91 -7.05 2.35
N LEU A 860 12.60 -7.15 2.15
CA LEU A 860 11.94 -6.72 0.92
C LEU A 860 11.79 -5.21 0.89
N SER A 861 12.14 -4.61 -0.25
CA SER A 861 12.05 -3.17 -0.48
C SER A 861 11.46 -2.86 -1.87
N GLN A 862 10.59 -1.86 -1.94
CA GLN A 862 10.02 -1.40 -3.20
C GLN A 862 10.98 -0.46 -3.95
N LEU A 863 11.17 -0.70 -5.25
CA LEU A 863 11.92 0.19 -6.14
C LEU A 863 11.10 1.44 -6.51
N SER A 864 11.76 2.60 -6.56
CA SER A 864 11.18 3.86 -7.02
C SER A 864 10.72 3.80 -8.49
N ARG A 865 9.76 4.66 -8.85
CA ARG A 865 9.18 4.69 -10.21
C ARG A 865 10.07 5.35 -11.27
N GLY A 866 11.21 5.92 -10.86
CA GLY A 866 12.18 6.52 -11.78
C GLY A 866 12.70 5.55 -12.84
N VAL A 867 12.73 4.25 -12.54
CA VAL A 867 13.05 3.15 -13.46
C VAL A 867 12.19 3.20 -14.72
N GLU A 868 10.88 3.45 -14.57
CA GLU A 868 9.89 3.38 -15.65
C GLU A 868 9.94 4.59 -16.59
N ALA A 869 10.56 5.70 -16.18
CA ALA A 869 10.80 6.86 -17.04
C ALA A 869 12.06 6.73 -17.92
N ARG A 870 12.97 5.79 -17.61
CA ARG A 870 14.22 5.57 -18.36
C ARG A 870 13.96 4.78 -19.65
N THR A 871 14.81 4.93 -20.67
CA THR A 871 14.77 4.09 -21.88
C THR A 871 15.14 2.64 -21.55
N ASN A 872 16.20 2.44 -20.77
CA ASN A 872 16.52 1.15 -20.17
C ASN A 872 15.76 0.99 -18.84
N LYS A 873 14.87 0.00 -18.76
CA LYS A 873 14.01 -0.30 -17.59
C LYS A 873 14.69 -1.21 -16.54
N ARG A 874 15.95 -1.59 -16.74
CA ARG A 874 16.70 -2.39 -15.75
C ARG A 874 16.95 -1.55 -14.48
N PRO A 875 16.58 -2.05 -13.29
CA PRO A 875 16.86 -1.38 -12.02
C PRO A 875 18.35 -1.13 -11.77
N MET A 876 18.65 -0.04 -11.09
CA MET A 876 19.98 0.38 -10.68
C MET A 876 19.98 0.77 -9.20
N LEU A 877 21.15 0.83 -8.54
CA LEU A 877 21.27 1.32 -7.14
C LEU A 877 20.74 2.75 -6.93
N SER A 878 20.59 3.55 -7.99
CA SER A 878 19.87 4.84 -7.94
C SER A 878 18.40 4.71 -7.59
N ASP A 879 17.77 3.56 -7.84
CA ASP A 879 16.32 3.43 -7.85
C ASP A 879 15.77 2.86 -6.53
N LEU A 880 16.66 2.35 -5.67
CA LEU A 880 16.39 2.12 -4.24
C LEU A 880 16.35 3.41 -3.41
N ARG A 881 16.78 4.55 -3.99
CA ARG A 881 16.95 5.80 -3.26
C ARG A 881 15.72 6.70 -3.33
N GLU A 882 15.32 7.18 -2.16
CA GLU A 882 14.51 8.39 -2.03
C GLU A 882 15.38 9.67 -1.95
N SER A 883 16.71 9.53 -1.74
CA SER A 883 17.68 10.61 -1.66
C SER A 883 18.08 11.19 -3.04
N GLY A 884 18.21 12.51 -3.11
CA GLY A 884 18.71 13.20 -4.31
C GLY A 884 20.21 13.39 -4.33
N CYS A 885 20.74 13.91 -5.45
CA CYS A 885 22.18 14.01 -5.74
C CYS A 885 22.57 15.42 -6.21
N LEU A 886 23.87 15.72 -6.21
CA LEU A 886 24.46 17.01 -6.59
C LEU A 886 25.14 16.97 -7.96
N THR A 887 25.21 18.07 -8.69
CA THR A 887 25.98 18.15 -9.96
C THR A 887 27.49 18.12 -9.75
N GLY A 888 28.24 17.73 -10.78
CA GLY A 888 29.70 17.54 -10.72
C GLY A 888 30.53 18.79 -10.44
N ASP A 889 29.98 19.97 -10.69
CA ASP A 889 30.54 21.29 -10.35
C ASP A 889 30.33 21.70 -8.88
N SER A 890 29.60 20.91 -8.08
CA SER A 890 29.39 21.19 -6.66
C SER A 890 30.69 21.07 -5.87
N LEU A 891 31.14 22.17 -5.29
CA LEU A 891 32.37 22.32 -4.51
C LEU A 891 32.20 21.79 -3.09
N ILE A 892 33.03 20.80 -2.74
CA ILE A 892 33.12 20.19 -1.41
C ILE A 892 34.33 20.79 -0.71
N THR A 893 34.15 21.33 0.50
CA THR A 893 35.29 21.83 1.29
C THR A 893 35.90 20.69 2.10
N LEU A 894 37.15 20.34 1.79
CA LEU A 894 37.94 19.37 2.55
C LEU A 894 38.29 19.93 3.93
N ALA A 895 38.05 19.16 5.00
CA ALA A 895 38.18 19.66 6.36
C ALA A 895 39.63 19.67 6.90
N ASP A 896 40.57 18.99 6.23
CA ASP A 896 41.99 19.01 6.60
C ASP A 896 42.79 20.14 5.93
N SER A 897 42.44 20.52 4.70
CA SER A 897 43.16 21.52 3.91
C SER A 897 42.40 22.83 3.68
N GLY A 898 41.08 22.86 3.92
CA GLY A 898 40.21 23.98 3.57
C GLY A 898 40.00 24.17 2.05
N LEU A 899 40.60 23.33 1.21
CA LEU A 899 40.46 23.39 -0.24
C LEU A 899 39.03 23.01 -0.66
N GLN A 900 38.48 23.79 -1.60
CA GLN A 900 37.21 23.49 -2.25
C GLN A 900 37.47 22.72 -3.55
N VAL A 901 36.98 21.49 -3.61
CA VAL A 901 37.20 20.57 -4.73
C VAL A 901 35.85 20.19 -5.35
N PRO A 902 35.66 20.28 -6.69
CA PRO A 902 34.46 19.79 -7.34
C PRO A 902 34.21 18.30 -7.05
N ILE A 903 32.98 17.92 -6.72
CA ILE A 903 32.63 16.54 -6.34
C ILE A 903 33.01 15.51 -7.41
N LYS A 904 32.98 15.87 -8.70
CA LYS A 904 33.45 15.02 -9.82
C LYS A 904 34.93 14.62 -9.70
N GLU A 905 35.78 15.44 -9.08
CA GLU A 905 37.22 15.21 -8.91
C GLU A 905 37.53 14.40 -7.64
N LEU A 906 36.53 14.20 -6.78
CA LEU A 906 36.58 13.34 -5.60
C LEU A 906 36.13 11.91 -5.90
N VAL A 907 35.51 11.65 -7.07
CA VAL A 907 35.07 10.32 -7.49
C VAL A 907 36.22 9.30 -7.43
N SER A 908 35.90 8.10 -6.92
CA SER A 908 36.85 7.00 -6.70
C SER A 908 37.97 7.30 -5.69
N LYS A 909 37.87 8.39 -4.91
CA LYS A 909 38.73 8.65 -3.75
C LYS A 909 37.96 8.38 -2.45
N SER A 910 38.68 7.98 -1.41
CA SER A 910 38.15 7.66 -0.08
C SER A 910 39.16 8.07 1.00
N GLY A 911 38.71 8.21 2.24
CA GLY A 911 39.58 8.49 3.40
C GLY A 911 39.94 9.96 3.62
N PHE A 912 39.44 10.88 2.79
CA PHE A 912 39.57 12.33 3.01
C PHE A 912 38.47 12.85 3.95
N SER A 913 38.74 13.88 4.75
CA SER A 913 37.73 14.48 5.62
C SER A 913 36.96 15.63 4.97
N VAL A 914 35.68 15.76 5.31
CA VAL A 914 34.79 16.87 4.96
C VAL A 914 34.09 17.40 6.21
N TRP A 915 33.52 18.60 6.11
CA TRP A 915 32.68 19.15 7.16
C TRP A 915 31.26 18.57 7.10
N ALA A 916 30.78 18.07 8.23
CA ALA A 916 29.44 17.52 8.40
C ALA A 916 28.80 18.06 9.68
N LEU A 917 27.48 18.26 9.66
CA LEU A 917 26.71 18.79 10.79
C LEU A 917 26.32 17.67 11.75
N ASN A 918 26.70 17.79 13.02
CA ASN A 918 26.13 16.99 14.09
C ASN A 918 24.81 17.63 14.54
N GLN A 919 23.69 16.96 14.26
CA GLN A 919 22.35 17.47 14.52
C GLN A 919 22.00 17.56 16.02
N LYS A 920 22.72 16.86 16.91
CA LYS A 920 22.52 16.96 18.37
C LYS A 920 23.22 18.19 18.96
N THR A 921 24.41 18.51 18.46
CA THR A 921 25.23 19.62 18.98
C THR A 921 25.06 20.91 18.15
N MET A 922 24.44 20.82 16.97
CA MET A 922 24.37 21.87 15.95
C MET A 922 25.74 22.45 15.59
N ASN A 923 26.77 21.60 15.55
CA ASN A 923 28.14 21.96 15.25
C ASN A 923 28.66 21.23 14.00
N LEU A 924 29.58 21.87 13.28
CA LEU A 924 30.33 21.21 12.22
C LEU A 924 31.47 20.40 12.83
N GLU A 925 31.49 19.12 12.54
CA GLU A 925 32.49 18.16 12.98
C GLU A 925 33.21 17.60 11.74
N LYS A 926 34.47 17.19 11.91
CA LYS A 926 35.23 16.53 10.84
C LYS A 926 34.70 15.12 10.66
N ALA A 927 34.33 14.76 9.43
CA ALA A 927 33.87 13.42 9.11
C ALA A 927 34.59 12.86 7.89
N ILE A 928 35.04 11.61 7.98
CA ILE A 928 35.84 10.95 6.94
C ILE A 928 34.90 10.41 5.87
N VAL A 929 35.10 10.80 4.61
CA VAL A 929 34.33 10.27 3.47
C VAL A 929 34.80 8.86 3.16
N SER A 930 33.89 7.88 3.18
CA SER A 930 34.22 6.49 2.86
C SER A 930 34.14 6.19 1.36
N ASN A 931 33.30 6.90 0.60
CA ASN A 931 33.20 6.74 -0.86
C ASN A 931 32.60 7.99 -1.52
N ALA A 932 32.97 8.24 -2.78
CA ALA A 932 32.49 9.31 -3.64
C ALA A 932 32.26 8.76 -5.06
N PHE A 933 31.05 8.94 -5.61
CA PHE A 933 30.64 8.21 -6.83
C PHE A 933 29.66 9.00 -7.71
N SER A 934 29.71 8.72 -9.03
CA SER A 934 28.68 9.17 -9.97
C SER A 934 27.40 8.34 -9.83
N THR A 935 26.26 8.98 -10.05
CA THR A 935 24.92 8.38 -9.97
C THR A 935 24.15 8.51 -11.29
N GLY A 936 24.83 8.91 -12.37
CA GLY A 936 24.27 9.04 -13.72
C GLY A 936 23.62 10.41 -14.01
N ILE A 937 23.04 10.54 -15.21
CA ILE A 937 22.43 11.79 -15.70
C ILE A 937 21.00 11.93 -15.18
N LYS A 938 20.70 13.01 -14.45
CA LYS A 938 19.38 13.28 -13.84
C LYS A 938 18.92 14.73 -14.11
N PRO A 939 17.62 15.03 -14.08
CA PRO A 939 17.15 16.42 -14.12
C PRO A 939 17.56 17.17 -12.85
N VAL A 940 18.12 18.37 -13.04
CA VAL A 940 18.66 19.19 -11.95
C VAL A 940 18.00 20.56 -11.90
N PHE A 941 18.10 21.19 -10.73
CA PHE A 941 17.51 22.47 -10.40
C PHE A 941 18.57 23.33 -9.72
N THR A 942 18.67 24.59 -10.10
CA THR A 942 19.49 25.59 -9.41
C THR A 942 18.68 26.20 -8.27
N LEU A 943 19.09 25.98 -7.02
CA LEU A 943 18.64 26.72 -5.84
C LEU A 943 19.56 27.93 -5.62
N LYS A 944 18.98 29.12 -5.39
CA LYS A 944 19.71 30.37 -5.09
C LYS A 944 19.25 30.95 -3.76
N THR A 945 20.19 31.24 -2.85
CA THR A 945 19.91 31.91 -1.56
C THR A 945 20.09 33.42 -1.65
N ARG A 946 19.57 34.16 -0.66
CA ARG A 946 19.67 35.63 -0.58
C ARG A 946 21.11 36.11 -0.40
N LEU A 947 21.96 35.36 0.31
CA LEU A 947 23.40 35.60 0.41
C LEU A 947 24.17 35.25 -0.89
N GLY A 948 23.47 34.96 -1.99
CA GLY A 948 24.07 34.72 -3.30
C GLY A 948 24.66 33.32 -3.50
N ARG A 949 24.56 32.43 -2.50
CA ARG A 949 24.98 31.03 -2.61
C ARG A 949 24.09 30.31 -3.63
N LYS A 950 24.68 29.42 -4.42
CA LYS A 950 23.99 28.64 -5.46
C LYS A 950 24.40 27.19 -5.34
N ILE A 951 23.45 26.27 -5.45
CA ILE A 951 23.71 24.83 -5.54
C ILE A 951 22.78 24.22 -6.57
N ARG A 952 23.27 23.20 -7.26
CA ARG A 952 22.60 22.52 -8.36
C ARG A 952 22.40 21.08 -7.96
N ALA A 953 21.14 20.66 -7.86
CA ALA A 953 20.77 19.37 -7.26
C ALA A 953 19.51 18.80 -7.90
N THR A 954 19.27 17.49 -7.72
CA THR A 954 18.02 16.88 -8.17
C THR A 954 16.82 17.31 -7.30
N ALA A 955 15.61 17.25 -7.84
CA ALA A 955 14.36 17.63 -7.16
C ALA A 955 14.20 17.01 -5.76
N ASN A 956 14.56 15.73 -5.61
CA ASN A 956 14.47 14.98 -4.36
C ASN A 956 15.65 15.18 -3.39
N HIS A 957 16.62 16.05 -3.71
CA HIS A 957 17.74 16.31 -2.81
C HIS A 957 17.28 17.18 -1.63
N LYS A 958 17.64 16.79 -0.41
CA LYS A 958 17.11 17.40 0.82
C LYS A 958 18.03 18.48 1.37
N PHE A 959 17.44 19.57 1.80
CA PHE A 959 18.08 20.69 2.48
C PHE A 959 17.50 20.82 3.90
N LEU A 960 18.35 21.14 4.87
CA LEU A 960 17.92 21.33 6.26
C LEU A 960 17.21 22.69 6.39
N THR A 961 15.95 22.68 6.85
CA THR A 961 15.15 23.86 7.21
C THR A 961 14.94 23.94 8.72
N ILE A 962 14.35 25.05 9.20
CA ILE A 962 13.99 25.23 10.63
C ILE A 962 13.04 24.12 11.12
N HIS A 963 12.24 23.55 10.21
CA HIS A 963 11.28 22.47 10.50
C HIS A 963 11.83 21.08 10.12
N GLY A 964 13.16 20.94 9.97
CA GLY A 964 13.82 19.70 9.57
C GLY A 964 14.13 19.61 8.08
N TRP A 965 14.50 18.41 7.61
CA TRP A 965 14.98 18.16 6.25
C TRP A 965 13.84 18.08 5.23
N LYS A 966 13.87 18.96 4.22
CA LYS A 966 12.83 19.13 3.20
C LYS A 966 13.42 19.01 1.79
N ARG A 967 12.70 18.43 0.83
CA ARG A 967 13.20 18.21 -0.55
C ARG A 967 13.18 19.51 -1.36
N LEU A 968 14.08 19.63 -2.33
CA LEU A 968 14.17 20.80 -3.21
C LEU A 968 12.86 21.11 -3.96
N ASP A 969 12.10 20.09 -4.36
CA ASP A 969 10.79 20.25 -4.99
C ASP A 969 9.65 20.65 -4.04
N GLU A 970 9.84 20.49 -2.73
CA GLU A 970 8.88 20.90 -1.69
C GLU A 970 9.18 22.31 -1.14
N LEU A 971 10.42 22.80 -1.30
CA LEU A 971 10.88 24.08 -0.79
C LEU A 971 10.24 25.26 -1.54
N ASN A 972 9.59 26.17 -0.81
CA ASN A 972 9.07 27.40 -1.41
C ASN A 972 10.13 28.52 -1.42
N PRO A 973 10.18 29.37 -2.46
CA PRO A 973 10.84 30.67 -2.37
C PRO A 973 10.29 31.43 -1.15
N LYS A 974 11.20 31.98 -0.33
CA LYS A 974 11.00 32.55 1.02
C LYS A 974 11.21 31.63 2.22
N GLU A 975 11.28 30.30 2.07
CA GLU A 975 11.70 29.41 3.16
C GLU A 975 13.21 29.60 3.49
N HIS A 976 13.62 29.23 4.70
CA HIS A 976 15.03 29.36 5.13
C HIS A 976 15.71 27.99 5.23
N ILE A 977 16.95 27.92 4.74
CA ILE A 977 17.81 26.73 4.80
C ILE A 977 19.05 26.97 5.67
N CYS A 978 19.55 25.90 6.27
CA CYS A 978 20.70 25.90 7.17
C CYS A 978 21.99 26.16 6.39
N LEU A 979 22.76 27.14 6.84
CA LEU A 979 24.03 27.50 6.23
C LEU A 979 25.17 27.48 7.26
N PRO A 980 26.38 27.00 6.89
CA PRO A 980 27.57 27.23 7.68
C PRO A 980 27.89 28.74 7.74
N ARG A 981 28.10 29.23 8.95
CA ARG A 981 28.46 30.63 9.25
C ARG A 981 29.90 30.94 8.84
N HIS A 982 30.84 30.12 9.29
CA HIS A 982 32.22 30.03 8.79
C HIS A 982 32.72 28.59 8.98
N LEU A 983 33.74 28.19 8.21
CA LEU A 983 34.28 26.83 8.22
C LEU A 983 35.50 26.80 9.16
N PRO A 984 35.53 25.96 10.21
CA PRO A 984 36.52 26.09 11.28
C PRO A 984 37.92 25.64 10.85
N ILE A 985 38.69 26.57 10.29
CA ILE A 985 40.11 26.39 9.95
C ILE A 985 41.02 26.72 11.15
N SER A 986 40.56 27.52 12.11
CA SER A 986 41.16 27.61 13.45
C SER A 986 40.19 28.20 14.49
N GLY A 987 39.92 27.48 15.57
CA GLY A 987 39.31 28.02 16.79
C GLY A 987 37.78 28.17 16.84
N LYS A 988 37.08 27.06 17.14
CA LYS A 988 35.66 26.93 17.59
C LYS A 988 34.58 27.80 16.89
N GLN A 989 33.62 27.15 16.26
CA GLN A 989 32.35 27.79 15.88
C GLN A 989 31.15 26.84 15.89
N THR A 990 29.98 27.39 16.20
CA THR A 990 28.68 26.70 16.31
C THR A 990 27.68 27.29 15.29
N MET A 991 26.63 26.54 14.90
CA MET A 991 25.62 27.02 13.93
C MET A 991 24.63 28.01 14.55
N THR A 992 24.14 28.97 13.76
CA THR A 992 22.99 29.85 14.11
C THR A 992 22.32 30.53 12.91
N ASP A 993 23.01 30.71 11.76
CA ASP A 993 22.48 31.48 10.63
C ASP A 993 21.64 30.63 9.64
N TRP A 994 20.42 31.09 9.42
CA TRP A 994 19.45 30.57 8.45
C TRP A 994 19.28 31.57 7.31
N ASP A 995 19.41 31.15 6.04
CA ASP A 995 19.26 32.06 4.90
C ASP A 995 18.12 31.69 3.97
N LYS A 996 17.53 32.72 3.38
CA LYS A 996 16.28 32.68 2.64
C LYS A 996 16.50 32.22 1.21
N ILE A 997 15.71 31.26 0.75
CA ILE A 997 15.64 30.86 -0.66
C ILE A 997 15.02 32.01 -1.47
N VAL A 998 15.72 32.46 -2.50
CA VAL A 998 15.27 33.52 -3.42
C VAL A 998 14.64 32.92 -4.67
N ALA A 999 15.21 31.84 -5.21
CA ALA A 999 14.69 31.17 -6.40
C ALA A 999 15.09 29.69 -6.42
N ILE A 1000 14.22 28.87 -7.01
CA ILE A 1000 14.48 27.50 -7.43
C ILE A 1000 14.07 27.45 -8.91
N ILE A 1001 14.99 27.04 -9.78
CA ILE A 1001 14.82 27.12 -11.23
C ILE A 1001 15.21 25.77 -11.86
N PRO A 1002 14.38 25.15 -12.73
CA PRO A 1002 14.76 23.98 -13.51
C PRO A 1002 15.98 24.28 -14.38
N ASP A 1003 16.95 23.37 -14.40
CA ASP A 1003 18.30 23.62 -14.94
C ASP A 1003 18.81 22.45 -15.78
N GLY A 1004 17.92 21.87 -16.60
CA GLY A 1004 18.24 20.83 -17.56
C GLY A 1004 18.48 19.44 -16.95
N LYS A 1005 19.31 18.64 -17.62
CA LYS A 1005 19.75 17.31 -17.18
C LYS A 1005 21.28 17.25 -17.21
N GLU A 1006 21.89 16.79 -16.13
CA GLU A 1006 23.35 16.71 -15.99
C GLU A 1006 23.76 15.46 -15.20
N GLU A 1007 25.02 15.05 -15.33
CA GLU A 1007 25.58 14.00 -14.47
C GLU A 1007 25.68 14.47 -13.01
N VAL A 1008 25.18 13.63 -12.11
CA VAL A 1008 25.09 13.95 -10.68
C VAL A 1008 25.74 12.88 -9.80
N PHE A 1009 26.36 13.34 -8.72
CA PHE A 1009 27.30 12.64 -7.85
C PHE A 1009 26.81 12.70 -6.39
N ASP A 1010 27.38 11.85 -5.54
CA ASP A 1010 27.04 11.77 -4.11
C ASP A 1010 28.28 11.41 -3.27
N LEU A 1011 28.28 11.77 -1.98
CA LEU A 1011 29.32 11.44 -1.01
C LEU A 1011 28.78 10.55 0.12
N THR A 1012 29.60 9.64 0.60
CA THR A 1012 29.30 8.84 1.79
C THR A 1012 30.07 9.36 3.00
N VAL A 1013 29.34 10.04 3.90
CA VAL A 1013 29.82 10.44 5.23
C VAL A 1013 29.22 9.53 6.31
N PRO A 1014 29.99 8.60 6.91
CA PRO A 1014 29.56 7.79 8.05
C PRO A 1014 29.19 8.63 9.28
N HIS A 1015 28.36 8.07 10.16
CA HIS A 1015 27.89 8.64 11.44
C HIS A 1015 27.02 9.90 11.36
N LEU A 1016 27.43 10.94 10.63
CA LEU A 1016 26.73 12.24 10.58
C LEU A 1016 25.72 12.33 9.42
N HIS A 1017 25.86 11.49 8.38
CA HIS A 1017 24.89 11.31 7.29
C HIS A 1017 24.54 12.59 6.48
N ASN A 1018 25.41 13.59 6.53
CA ASN A 1018 25.31 14.82 5.76
C ASN A 1018 26.72 15.40 5.50
N PHE A 1019 26.83 16.37 4.60
CA PHE A 1019 28.06 17.11 4.33
C PHE A 1019 27.79 18.55 3.90
N VAL A 1020 28.85 19.37 3.80
CA VAL A 1020 28.77 20.74 3.27
C VAL A 1020 29.22 20.78 1.80
N ALA A 1021 28.31 21.20 0.92
CA ALA A 1021 28.56 21.42 -0.52
C ALA A 1021 28.12 22.84 -0.92
N ASN A 1022 28.93 23.56 -1.70
CA ASN A 1022 28.72 24.99 -2.05
C ASN A 1022 28.41 25.89 -0.83
N ASN A 1023 28.96 25.55 0.34
CA ASN A 1023 28.64 26.15 1.63
C ASN A 1023 27.13 26.04 1.99
N ILE A 1024 26.51 24.90 1.75
CA ILE A 1024 25.13 24.53 2.11
C ILE A 1024 25.14 23.09 2.66
N VAL A 1025 24.30 22.79 3.66
CA VAL A 1025 24.26 21.46 4.31
C VAL A 1025 23.29 20.51 3.56
N VAL A 1026 23.77 19.32 3.20
CA VAL A 1026 23.13 18.36 2.27
C VAL A 1026 23.21 16.90 2.76
N HIS A 1027 22.24 16.04 2.39
CA HIS A 1027 22.01 14.71 3.01
C HIS A 1027 22.50 13.49 2.19
N ASN A 1028 22.90 12.41 2.87
CA ASN A 1028 23.38 11.13 2.28
C ASN A 1028 22.24 10.17 1.78
N SER A 1029 22.63 8.98 1.31
CA SER A 1029 21.76 7.92 0.74
C SER A 1029 21.61 6.64 1.61
N ILE A 1030 20.59 5.80 1.33
CA ILE A 1030 20.05 4.73 2.23
C ILE A 1030 20.74 3.35 2.03
N GLU A 1031 21.27 3.04 0.85
CA GLU A 1031 21.77 1.72 0.43
C GLU A 1031 23.04 1.21 1.15
N GLN A 1032 23.45 1.86 2.24
CA GLN A 1032 24.80 1.76 2.79
C GLN A 1032 24.97 0.56 3.73
N ASP A 1033 23.97 0.27 4.58
CA ASP A 1033 24.05 -0.76 5.64
C ASP A 1033 23.91 -2.21 5.13
N ALA A 1034 23.38 -2.41 3.91
CA ALA A 1034 23.21 -3.74 3.30
C ALA A 1034 24.52 -4.29 2.69
N ASP A 1035 24.79 -5.58 2.86
CA ASP A 1035 26.00 -6.24 2.33
C ASP A 1035 25.76 -6.79 0.92
N LEU A 1036 24.52 -7.20 0.64
CA LEU A 1036 24.06 -7.67 -0.67
C LEU A 1036 22.79 -6.90 -1.07
N VAL A 1037 22.73 -6.45 -2.32
CA VAL A 1037 21.52 -5.85 -2.91
C VAL A 1037 21.18 -6.60 -4.17
N ILE A 1038 20.02 -7.24 -4.17
CA ILE A 1038 19.44 -7.98 -5.29
C ILE A 1038 18.29 -7.16 -5.86
N MET A 1039 18.23 -7.01 -7.18
CA MET A 1039 17.13 -6.34 -7.87
C MET A 1039 16.46 -7.30 -8.86
N LEU A 1040 15.13 -7.33 -8.86
CA LEU A 1040 14.34 -8.20 -9.73
C LEU A 1040 13.87 -7.43 -10.97
N TYR A 1041 14.16 -7.98 -12.14
CA TYR A 1041 13.72 -7.46 -13.43
C TYR A 1041 13.12 -8.59 -14.28
N ARG A 1042 12.09 -8.29 -15.06
CA ARG A 1042 11.48 -9.20 -16.03
C ARG A 1042 11.25 -8.39 -17.29
N ASP A 1043 11.98 -8.67 -18.37
CA ASP A 1043 11.81 -7.90 -19.61
C ASP A 1043 10.41 -8.08 -20.19
N GLU A 1044 9.84 -9.29 -20.09
CA GLU A 1044 8.47 -9.61 -20.52
C GLU A 1044 7.37 -8.74 -19.87
N TYR A 1045 7.66 -8.06 -18.75
CA TYR A 1045 6.74 -7.10 -18.13
C TYR A 1045 6.72 -5.73 -18.86
N TYR A 1046 7.85 -5.33 -19.42
CA TYR A 1046 8.01 -4.06 -20.14
C TYR A 1046 7.90 -4.24 -21.67
N SER A 1047 8.21 -5.44 -22.15
CA SER A 1047 8.42 -5.81 -23.56
C SER A 1047 7.69 -7.14 -23.85
N PRO A 1048 6.37 -7.14 -24.14
CA PRO A 1048 5.60 -8.39 -24.27
C PRO A 1048 6.06 -9.34 -25.38
N ASP A 1049 6.67 -8.79 -26.44
CA ASP A 1049 7.21 -9.52 -27.59
C ASP A 1049 8.68 -9.96 -27.41
N THR A 1050 9.22 -9.90 -26.19
CA THR A 1050 10.61 -10.26 -25.91
C THR A 1050 10.90 -11.76 -26.15
N PRO A 1051 12.06 -12.13 -26.70
CA PRO A 1051 12.50 -13.53 -26.76
C PRO A 1051 12.75 -14.12 -25.36
N ASP A 1052 13.00 -13.30 -24.33
CA ASP A 1052 13.26 -13.73 -22.95
C ASP A 1052 11.95 -13.99 -22.14
N ARG A 1053 10.87 -14.49 -22.78
CA ARG A 1053 9.59 -14.74 -22.10
C ARG A 1053 9.72 -15.84 -21.04
N GLY A 1054 9.11 -15.61 -19.88
CA GLY A 1054 9.23 -16.45 -18.68
C GLY A 1054 10.55 -16.29 -17.93
N ILE A 1055 11.49 -15.44 -18.38
CA ILE A 1055 12.77 -15.23 -17.72
C ILE A 1055 12.69 -14.04 -16.75
N ALA A 1056 13.13 -14.29 -15.52
CA ALA A 1056 13.37 -13.27 -14.52
C ALA A 1056 14.86 -13.08 -14.30
N GLU A 1057 15.32 -11.85 -14.45
CA GLU A 1057 16.67 -11.43 -14.12
C GLU A 1057 16.78 -11.06 -12.64
N VAL A 1058 17.71 -11.71 -11.96
CA VAL A 1058 18.13 -11.44 -10.58
C VAL A 1058 19.45 -10.69 -10.67
N ILE A 1059 19.38 -9.37 -10.58
CA ILE A 1059 20.53 -8.45 -10.75
C ILE A 1059 21.17 -8.22 -9.38
N ILE A 1060 22.38 -8.72 -9.17
CA ILE A 1060 23.18 -8.43 -7.99
C ILE A 1060 23.80 -7.04 -8.20
N ALA A 1061 23.13 -6.02 -7.67
CA ALA A 1061 23.48 -4.61 -7.86
C ALA A 1061 24.58 -4.11 -6.91
N LYS A 1062 24.71 -4.74 -5.73
CA LYS A 1062 25.79 -4.51 -4.75
C LYS A 1062 26.14 -5.85 -4.10
N HIS A 1063 27.42 -6.16 -3.99
CA HIS A 1063 27.92 -7.32 -3.24
C HIS A 1063 29.19 -6.87 -2.50
N ARG A 1064 29.24 -7.00 -1.17
CA ARG A 1064 30.37 -6.51 -0.37
C ARG A 1064 31.63 -7.36 -0.51
N ASN A 1065 31.43 -8.68 -0.57
CA ASN A 1065 32.49 -9.69 -0.45
C ASN A 1065 32.65 -10.54 -1.74
N GLY A 1066 32.28 -10.04 -2.92
CA GLY A 1066 32.09 -10.87 -4.12
C GLY A 1066 31.59 -10.08 -5.35
N PRO A 1067 31.36 -10.76 -6.49
CA PRO A 1067 31.05 -10.11 -7.76
C PRO A 1067 29.60 -9.57 -7.84
N THR A 1068 29.42 -8.54 -8.66
CA THR A 1068 28.10 -8.07 -9.13
C THR A 1068 27.81 -8.61 -10.54
N GLY A 1069 26.55 -8.64 -10.94
CA GLY A 1069 26.14 -9.15 -12.26
C GLY A 1069 24.66 -9.54 -12.32
N THR A 1070 24.28 -10.41 -13.24
CA THR A 1070 22.87 -10.78 -13.47
C THR A 1070 22.71 -12.28 -13.70
N VAL A 1071 21.87 -12.90 -12.89
CA VAL A 1071 21.45 -14.30 -13.04
C VAL A 1071 20.10 -14.36 -13.75
N LYS A 1072 19.90 -15.31 -14.66
CA LYS A 1072 18.61 -15.57 -15.32
C LYS A 1072 17.95 -16.79 -14.69
N LEU A 1073 16.76 -16.62 -14.09
CA LEU A 1073 15.91 -17.68 -13.56
C LEU A 1073 14.65 -17.85 -14.41
N LEU A 1074 14.09 -19.05 -14.43
CA LEU A 1074 12.76 -19.29 -14.99
C LEU A 1074 11.70 -18.90 -13.94
N PHE A 1075 10.69 -18.14 -14.34
CA PHE A 1075 9.54 -17.79 -13.51
C PHE A 1075 8.26 -18.41 -14.06
N GLU A 1076 7.61 -19.25 -13.26
CA GLU A 1076 6.33 -19.89 -13.60
C GLU A 1076 5.17 -19.13 -12.94
N PRO A 1077 4.47 -18.24 -13.68
CA PRO A 1077 3.48 -17.34 -13.09
C PRO A 1077 2.27 -18.07 -12.51
N GLN A 1078 1.89 -19.21 -13.09
CA GLN A 1078 0.77 -20.06 -12.66
C GLN A 1078 0.95 -20.66 -11.24
N PHE A 1079 2.19 -20.87 -10.81
CA PHE A 1079 2.53 -21.40 -9.48
C PHE A 1079 3.22 -20.36 -8.58
N THR A 1080 3.41 -19.14 -9.08
CA THR A 1080 4.24 -18.09 -8.44
C THR A 1080 5.64 -18.58 -8.04
N LYS A 1081 6.19 -19.54 -8.82
CA LYS A 1081 7.41 -20.29 -8.50
C LYS A 1081 8.59 -19.83 -9.37
N PHE A 1082 9.78 -19.78 -8.78
CA PHE A 1082 11.03 -19.56 -9.51
C PHE A 1082 11.76 -20.91 -9.63
N LYS A 1083 12.49 -21.11 -10.73
CA LYS A 1083 13.25 -22.32 -11.03
C LYS A 1083 14.60 -21.97 -11.66
N ASN A 1084 15.58 -22.85 -11.48
CA ASN A 1084 16.82 -22.80 -12.24
C ASN A 1084 16.54 -22.91 -13.75
N LEU A 1085 17.28 -22.15 -14.55
CA LEU A 1085 17.27 -22.34 -16.00
C LEU A 1085 17.95 -23.69 -16.31
N ALA A 1086 17.38 -24.50 -17.21
CA ALA A 1086 18.01 -25.74 -17.61
C ALA A 1086 19.31 -25.45 -18.38
N LYS A 1087 20.46 -25.98 -17.92
CA LYS A 1087 21.68 -25.95 -18.72
C LYS A 1087 21.43 -26.68 -20.05
N PRO A 1088 21.83 -26.13 -21.21
CA PRO A 1088 21.91 -26.93 -22.42
C PRO A 1088 22.88 -28.10 -22.15
N SER A 1089 22.50 -29.30 -22.59
CA SER A 1089 23.18 -30.54 -22.25
C SER A 1089 24.55 -30.63 -22.92
N ASN A 1090 25.58 -30.03 -22.30
CA ASN A 1090 27.01 -30.27 -22.51
C ASN A 1090 27.82 -29.37 -21.56
N TYR A 1091 28.28 -29.92 -20.43
CA TYR A 1091 29.55 -29.61 -19.72
C TYR A 1091 29.74 -30.62 -18.59
#